data_AF-A0A9W9N560-F1
#
_entry.id   AF-A0A9W9N560-F1
#
_cell.length_a   1.000
_cell.length_b   1.000
_cell.length_c   1.000
_cell.angle_alpha   90.00
_cell.angle_beta   90.00
_cell.angle_gamma   90.00
#
_symmetry.space_group_name_H-M   'P 1'
#
loop_
_entity.id
_entity.type
_entity.pdbx_description
1 polymer ?
#
loop_
_entity_poly.entity_id
_entity_poly.type
_entity_poly.pdbx_seq_one_letter_code
_entity_poly.pdbx_strand_id
1 'polypeptide(L)'
;MPTNLIPGSPGKVSPTQAKPPPQDLPASNQTSPPSREGQEPPRSAQPLKFSLRSIANQVGDTAFSEFKEYNARYEGSIKLAAEDVKPLIETSLAEWIRAAVWWFLRGKTRLEAYARSRSTLPPTYAKQAVVDLGKALWINENIVPNHNELSRYGAKSVDAVLAVASTTGDKELADLLSIHHTLINHLRSLSMSIKRNNILASVVSDEGSPSQLDTSIWLRYPFYAPDVSAVLSGAATRSMLVDNAGKIPSLVHMMPLADTSRYFSYGSMFVQVCVSSSDDDGQQQYAMPCALTIVRERADWYVFAAITSQSQLVNILIQSDRKQGPTWEDVDWQVRSHSMRVKLPRGFELDVMFKEEDFKTLWNIVKYTQKSENSLHPEAGETVVFENTLKVFQYMDPGTPKAFPSDPTERCRLRLFERSVTVTEGTGTRNAHRGFRLAVLTSPKVKTLSSIRHILGNGSPIVFGLLRGEDGAPALLLKVTEDGRTRSMLMTFHEAAERTKIHSILLGMIPREGEIKSPEFAIQSYCIEQPEDPFTGQPAVKYLQFPAGSVSVIDQEHAYVEHGYGPTILSEHLRAFVATEWGSVTDRINLGPGELKIGLDVQSKTSMSLFRSAQQDLTLSLADNLIRPELAGQLTGFLEKLTAKPMVRRFEFPTMQDLHAFEAAVTGFQVLYDGMATSFTISRRRSMVPIYKKWEAALARVQIVRQEKVVQMLAFFGDFQHGTCMNFVLKGTDIMESFGRSGKFGIRMVDAKFALPKKDDNPVSNFVCLDMPEYPIEHDDLTVTFDTEASRASFKAALPGSVREPSRMGSIRR
;
A
#
# COMPACT_ATOMS: atom_id res chain seq x y z
N MET A 1 -40.06 27.40 18.97
CA MET A 1 -41.38 27.80 19.50
C MET A 1 -42.43 26.91 18.84
N PRO A 2 -43.36 26.28 19.57
CA PRO A 2 -43.31 25.78 20.96
C PRO A 2 -43.51 24.22 20.96
N THR A 3 -43.65 23.44 22.05
CA THR A 3 -44.09 23.69 23.44
C THR A 3 -43.61 22.57 24.41
N ASN A 4 -43.08 22.96 25.59
CA ASN A 4 -43.20 22.46 26.98
C ASN A 4 -44.06 21.19 27.32
N LEU A 5 -43.99 20.49 28.47
CA LEU A 5 -43.08 20.38 29.66
C LEU A 5 -43.49 19.12 30.51
N ILE A 6 -42.61 18.71 31.44
CA ILE A 6 -42.65 17.66 32.51
C ILE A 6 -43.98 17.51 33.32
N PRO A 7 -44.28 16.34 33.94
CA PRO A 7 -43.70 15.84 35.23
C PRO A 7 -43.31 14.32 35.20
N GLY A 8 -42.84 13.61 36.24
CA GLY A 8 -42.55 13.88 37.67
C GLY A 8 -41.93 12.64 38.41
N SER A 9 -41.86 12.61 39.75
CA SER A 9 -41.35 11.46 40.58
C SER A 9 -42.30 11.05 41.72
N PRO A 10 -42.10 9.87 42.35
CA PRO A 10 -41.65 9.81 43.77
C PRO A 10 -40.66 8.63 44.05
N GLY A 11 -39.97 8.46 45.20
CA GLY A 11 -39.78 9.34 46.37
C GLY A 11 -39.38 8.60 47.68
N LYS A 12 -38.11 8.75 48.15
CA LYS A 12 -37.56 8.43 49.52
C LYS A 12 -37.50 6.93 49.91
N VAL A 13 -36.59 6.42 50.76
CA VAL A 13 -36.08 6.87 52.09
C VAL A 13 -34.56 6.58 52.30
N SER A 14 -33.91 7.27 53.26
CA SER A 14 -32.48 7.20 53.68
C SER A 14 -32.32 6.31 54.97
N PRO A 15 -31.20 6.25 55.76
CA PRO A 15 -29.90 6.97 55.70
C PRO A 15 -28.58 6.20 56.10
N THR A 16 -27.44 6.87 55.88
CA THR A 16 -26.14 6.87 56.65
C THR A 16 -25.51 5.59 57.22
N GLN A 17 -24.24 5.35 56.85
CA GLN A 17 -23.12 5.28 57.82
C GLN A 17 -21.75 5.52 57.14
N ALA A 18 -20.76 6.01 57.91
CA ALA A 18 -19.41 6.31 57.43
C ALA A 18 -18.34 6.02 58.51
N LYS A 19 -17.22 5.39 58.11
CA LYS A 19 -15.88 5.23 58.78
C LYS A 19 -15.19 3.95 58.24
N PRO A 20 -13.89 3.69 58.51
CA PRO A 20 -12.73 4.59 58.64
C PRO A 20 -11.52 4.11 57.78
N PRO A 21 -10.37 4.83 57.74
CA PRO A 21 -9.12 4.31 57.16
C PRO A 21 -8.34 3.40 58.16
N PRO A 22 -7.44 2.52 57.69
CA PRO A 22 -6.58 1.70 58.56
C PRO A 22 -5.46 2.51 59.24
N GLN A 23 -5.06 2.06 60.43
CA GLN A 23 -4.00 2.65 61.28
C GLN A 23 -2.62 2.01 61.06
N ASP A 24 -1.63 2.50 61.80
CA ASP A 24 -0.19 2.42 61.56
C ASP A 24 0.59 1.89 62.80
N LEU A 25 1.89 1.56 62.62
CA LEU A 25 2.95 1.41 63.66
C LEU A 25 2.95 0.14 64.58
N PRO A 26 4.04 -0.18 65.37
CA PRO A 26 5.28 0.60 65.65
C PRO A 26 6.66 -0.15 65.75
N ALA A 27 7.73 0.68 65.83
CA ALA A 27 9.00 0.54 66.62
C ALA A 27 10.07 -0.53 66.23
N SER A 28 11.39 -0.37 66.48
CA SER A 28 12.28 0.70 67.04
C SER A 28 13.65 0.63 66.30
N ASN A 29 14.66 1.53 66.42
CA ASN A 29 15.23 2.16 67.61
C ASN A 29 16.10 3.39 67.25
N GLN A 30 16.16 4.39 68.13
CA GLN A 30 17.16 5.49 68.11
C GLN A 30 17.83 5.58 69.49
N THR A 31 19.05 6.12 69.53
CA THR A 31 19.66 6.67 70.75
C THR A 31 20.27 8.04 70.46
N SER A 32 19.89 9.03 71.28
CA SER A 32 20.35 10.44 71.28
C SER A 32 21.49 10.59 72.35
N PRO A 33 21.91 11.77 72.88
CA PRO A 33 21.49 13.19 72.75
C PRO A 33 22.72 14.17 72.72
N PRO A 34 22.75 15.42 73.28
CA PRO A 34 21.74 16.46 73.59
C PRO A 34 22.06 17.88 73.02
N SER A 35 21.17 18.85 73.27
CA SER A 35 21.22 20.27 72.81
C SER A 35 21.96 21.26 73.74
N ARG A 36 22.35 22.44 73.22
CA ARG A 36 22.52 23.69 74.02
C ARG A 36 22.42 24.98 73.18
N GLU A 37 21.98 26.08 73.79
CA GLU A 37 21.73 27.41 73.19
C GLU A 37 23.00 28.29 73.05
N GLY A 38 22.99 29.29 72.15
CA GLY A 38 24.03 30.34 72.01
C GLY A 38 23.82 31.31 70.84
N GLN A 39 24.29 32.55 70.96
CA GLN A 39 24.05 33.70 70.04
C GLN A 39 24.95 33.74 68.77
N GLU A 40 24.59 34.57 67.78
CA GLU A 40 25.35 34.90 66.53
C GLU A 40 26.67 35.68 66.81
N PRO A 41 27.53 36.12 65.82
CA PRO A 41 27.61 35.89 64.35
C PRO A 41 29.08 35.47 63.93
N PRO A 42 29.67 35.73 62.73
CA PRO A 42 29.16 36.05 61.38
C PRO A 42 29.69 35.14 60.22
N ARG A 43 28.99 35.21 59.07
CA ARG A 43 29.45 35.00 57.66
C ARG A 43 30.67 34.07 57.38
N SER A 44 30.39 32.89 56.81
CA SER A 44 31.29 32.21 55.87
C SER A 44 30.54 31.80 54.58
N ALA A 45 31.22 31.82 53.44
CA ALA A 45 30.57 31.72 52.13
C ALA A 45 30.03 30.30 51.83
N GLN A 46 28.87 30.21 51.19
CA GLN A 46 28.37 28.94 50.63
C GLN A 46 29.22 28.51 49.42
N PRO A 47 29.50 27.20 49.24
CA PRO A 47 30.14 26.71 48.02
C PRO A 47 29.20 26.85 46.81
N LEU A 48 29.74 27.35 45.69
CA LEU A 48 29.01 27.48 44.43
C LEU A 48 28.60 26.09 43.89
N LYS A 49 27.32 25.94 43.54
CA LYS A 49 26.80 24.75 42.85
C LYS A 49 27.24 24.76 41.38
N PHE A 50 28.34 24.09 41.06
CA PHE A 50 28.77 23.89 39.68
C PHE A 50 27.76 23.05 38.89
N SER A 51 27.43 23.50 37.67
CA SER A 51 26.54 22.77 36.77
C SER A 51 27.31 21.71 36.00
N LEU A 52 26.76 20.50 35.85
CA LEU A 52 27.34 19.47 34.98
C LEU A 52 27.53 19.97 33.53
N ARG A 53 26.75 20.96 33.10
CA ARG A 53 26.88 21.63 31.79
C ARG A 53 28.13 22.51 31.71
N SER A 54 28.51 23.21 32.78
CA SER A 54 29.75 24.01 32.79
C SER A 54 30.98 23.11 32.84
N ILE A 55 30.91 21.97 33.53
CA ILE A 55 31.98 20.96 33.54
C ILE A 55 32.15 20.34 32.15
N ALA A 56 31.04 19.95 31.49
CA ALA A 56 31.09 19.40 30.13
C ALA A 56 31.66 20.39 29.11
N ASN A 57 31.31 21.68 29.21
CA ASN A 57 31.88 22.74 28.37
C ASN A 57 33.37 22.94 28.65
N GLN A 58 33.78 23.05 29.92
CA GLN A 58 35.19 23.20 30.31
C GLN A 58 36.05 22.03 29.81
N VAL A 59 35.58 20.78 29.97
CA VAL A 59 36.28 19.61 29.43
C VAL A 59 36.34 19.65 27.89
N GLY A 60 35.31 20.20 27.24
CA GLY A 60 35.28 20.47 25.81
C GLY A 60 36.35 21.46 25.35
N ASP A 61 36.45 22.60 26.03
CA ASP A 61 37.43 23.65 25.73
C ASP A 61 38.87 23.17 25.99
N THR A 62 39.10 22.39 27.05
CA THR A 62 40.39 21.73 27.29
C THR A 62 40.72 20.70 26.20
N ALA A 63 39.77 19.85 25.80
CA ALA A 63 39.98 18.84 24.75
C ALA A 63 40.28 19.48 23.38
N PHE A 64 39.61 20.60 23.06
CA PHE A 64 39.89 21.36 21.85
C PHE A 64 41.26 22.02 21.93
N SER A 65 41.65 22.57 23.08
CA SER A 65 42.97 23.19 23.29
C SER A 65 44.13 22.17 23.14
N GLU A 66 44.00 20.98 23.74
CA GLU A 66 44.98 19.89 23.56
C GLU A 66 45.09 19.43 22.09
N PHE A 67 43.96 19.39 21.38
CA PHE A 67 43.94 19.07 19.94
C PHE A 67 44.60 20.17 19.10
N LYS A 68 44.46 21.46 19.46
CA LYS A 68 45.18 22.57 18.82
C LYS A 68 46.68 22.45 19.06
N GLU A 69 47.11 22.29 20.31
CA GLU A 69 48.52 22.21 20.70
C GLU A 69 49.23 21.04 19.99
N TYR A 70 48.55 19.91 19.83
CA TYR A 70 49.07 18.80 19.03
C TYR A 70 49.28 19.18 17.55
N ASN A 71 48.30 19.83 16.92
CA ASN A 71 48.37 20.18 15.51
C ASN A 71 49.27 21.37 15.19
N ALA A 72 49.53 22.26 16.15
CA ALA A 72 50.44 23.40 16.02
C ALA A 72 51.84 22.99 15.52
N ARG A 73 52.28 21.77 15.87
CA ARG A 73 53.54 21.16 15.42
C ARG A 73 53.65 20.98 13.90
N TYR A 74 52.51 20.91 13.21
CA TYR A 74 52.45 20.68 11.76
C TYR A 74 52.10 21.94 10.95
N GLU A 75 51.71 23.05 11.59
CA GLU A 75 51.28 24.29 10.92
C GLU A 75 52.33 24.84 9.94
N GLY A 76 53.61 24.82 10.32
CA GLY A 76 54.71 25.27 9.45
C GLY A 76 54.81 24.45 8.17
N SER A 77 54.77 23.11 8.29
CA SER A 77 54.82 22.19 7.15
C SER A 77 53.56 22.29 6.27
N ILE A 78 52.39 22.44 6.90
CA ILE A 78 51.11 22.63 6.21
C ILE A 78 51.11 23.94 5.40
N LYS A 79 51.59 25.04 6.00
CA LYS A 79 51.70 26.34 5.32
C LYS A 79 52.62 26.27 4.11
N LEU A 80 53.84 25.73 4.28
CA LEU A 80 54.81 25.57 3.19
C LEU A 80 54.24 24.70 2.06
N ALA A 81 53.58 23.58 2.39
CA ALA A 81 52.96 22.70 1.40
C ALA A 81 51.70 23.29 0.73
N ALA A 82 51.11 24.36 1.27
CA ALA A 82 50.05 25.12 0.61
C ALA A 82 50.65 26.15 -0.37
N GLU A 83 51.65 26.92 0.08
CA GLU A 83 52.32 27.98 -0.69
C GLU A 83 53.14 27.43 -1.88
N ASP A 84 53.65 26.20 -1.80
CA ASP A 84 54.36 25.51 -2.90
C ASP A 84 53.50 25.29 -4.17
N VAL A 85 52.17 25.24 -4.03
CA VAL A 85 51.25 24.95 -5.14
C VAL A 85 50.50 26.20 -5.61
N LYS A 86 49.98 27.02 -4.69
CA LYS A 86 49.23 28.24 -5.01
C LYS A 86 49.43 29.29 -3.92
N PRO A 87 49.80 30.54 -4.23
CA PRO A 87 49.94 31.60 -3.23
C PRO A 87 48.65 31.83 -2.43
N LEU A 88 48.78 32.09 -1.13
CA LEU A 88 47.63 32.31 -0.23
C LEU A 88 46.73 33.47 -0.69
N ILE A 89 47.32 34.50 -1.29
CA ILE A 89 46.65 35.73 -1.75
C ILE A 89 45.84 35.52 -3.04
N GLU A 90 46.23 34.54 -3.86
CA GLU A 90 45.62 34.22 -5.16
C GLU A 90 44.54 33.13 -5.08
N THR A 91 44.38 32.54 -3.90
CA THR A 91 43.39 31.51 -3.62
C THR A 91 42.12 32.15 -3.07
N SER A 92 40.97 31.81 -3.63
CA SER A 92 39.67 32.34 -3.22
C SER A 92 39.17 31.74 -1.90
N LEU A 93 38.26 32.46 -1.23
CA LEU A 93 37.64 32.00 0.01
C LEU A 93 36.84 30.71 -0.24
N ALA A 94 36.19 30.59 -1.41
CA ALA A 94 35.47 29.40 -1.81
C ALA A 94 36.38 28.16 -1.93
N GLU A 95 37.56 28.29 -2.56
CA GLU A 95 38.57 27.24 -2.63
C GLU A 95 39.07 26.82 -1.22
N TRP A 96 39.33 27.80 -0.35
CA TRP A 96 39.77 27.54 1.03
C TRP A 96 38.72 26.79 1.85
N ILE A 97 37.48 27.27 1.86
CA ILE A 97 36.37 26.62 2.59
C ILE A 97 36.12 25.21 2.03
N ARG A 98 36.19 25.04 0.70
CA ARG A 98 36.07 23.72 0.05
C ARG A 98 37.20 22.77 0.46
N ALA A 99 38.44 23.23 0.53
CA ALA A 99 39.57 22.44 1.03
C ALA A 99 39.40 22.11 2.52
N ALA A 100 38.90 23.03 3.35
CA ALA A 100 38.64 22.78 4.76
C ALA A 100 37.54 21.73 4.98
N VAL A 101 36.43 21.78 4.23
CA VAL A 101 35.38 20.75 4.24
C VAL A 101 35.94 19.39 3.81
N TRP A 102 36.73 19.36 2.73
CA TRP A 102 37.36 18.15 2.23
C TRP A 102 38.23 17.47 3.28
N TRP A 103 39.15 18.21 3.89
CA TRP A 103 40.06 17.68 4.92
C TRP A 103 39.32 17.32 6.21
N PHE A 104 38.29 18.07 6.61
CA PHE A 104 37.44 17.72 7.74
C PHE A 104 36.72 16.38 7.51
N LEU A 105 36.07 16.20 6.34
CA LEU A 105 35.38 14.95 6.01
C LEU A 105 36.37 13.78 5.92
N ARG A 106 37.54 13.96 5.29
CA ARG A 106 38.58 12.92 5.16
C ARG A 106 39.11 12.49 6.52
N GLY A 107 39.44 13.44 7.39
CA GLY A 107 39.89 13.20 8.75
C GLY A 107 38.82 12.53 9.61
N LYS A 108 37.57 12.99 9.55
CA LYS A 108 36.43 12.40 10.26
C LYS A 108 36.19 10.93 9.83
N THR A 109 36.10 10.64 8.54
CA THR A 109 35.87 9.28 8.04
C THR A 109 37.01 8.33 8.46
N ARG A 110 38.27 8.77 8.37
CA ARG A 110 39.43 8.00 8.86
C ARG A 110 39.37 7.76 10.37
N LEU A 111 39.04 8.80 11.16
CA LEU A 111 38.96 8.70 12.62
C LEU A 111 37.85 7.75 13.07
N GLU A 112 36.68 7.77 12.43
CA GLU A 112 35.58 6.86 12.72
C GLU A 112 35.91 5.41 12.35
N ALA A 113 36.59 5.18 11.23
CA ALA A 113 37.07 3.85 10.84
C ALA A 113 38.10 3.31 11.85
N TYR A 114 39.05 4.15 12.29
CA TYR A 114 39.99 3.78 13.36
C TYR A 114 39.26 3.45 14.67
N ALA A 115 38.32 4.29 15.09
CA ALA A 115 37.58 4.09 16.33
C ALA A 115 36.77 2.77 16.35
N ARG A 116 36.25 2.34 15.19
CA ARG A 116 35.53 1.07 15.00
C ARG A 116 36.46 -0.15 14.93
N SER A 117 37.67 0.00 14.38
CA SER A 117 38.56 -1.12 14.02
C SER A 117 39.97 -1.00 14.64
N ARG A 118 40.06 -0.56 15.90
CA ARG A 118 41.34 -0.32 16.60
C ARG A 118 42.28 -1.52 16.70
N SER A 119 41.75 -2.74 16.64
CA SER A 119 42.54 -3.97 16.70
C SER A 119 43.22 -4.34 15.38
N THR A 120 42.82 -3.73 14.26
CA THR A 120 43.32 -4.07 12.91
C THR A 120 43.98 -2.90 12.18
N LEU A 121 43.69 -1.65 12.58
CA LEU A 121 44.29 -0.46 11.98
C LEU A 121 45.47 0.07 12.81
N PRO A 122 46.62 0.42 12.18
CA PRO A 122 47.78 0.94 12.90
C PRO A 122 47.56 2.37 13.43
N PRO A 123 48.25 2.79 14.51
CA PRO A 123 48.14 4.15 15.06
C PRO A 123 48.49 5.26 14.05
N THR A 124 49.38 4.99 13.09
CA THR A 124 49.68 5.88 11.96
C THR A 124 48.44 6.30 11.15
N TYR A 125 47.42 5.44 11.06
CA TYR A 125 46.16 5.76 10.40
C TYR A 125 45.35 6.80 11.18
N ALA A 126 45.34 6.70 12.51
CA ALA A 126 44.78 7.73 13.40
C ALA A 126 45.61 9.02 13.39
N LYS A 127 46.94 8.92 13.32
CA LYS A 127 47.85 10.08 13.21
C LYS A 127 47.53 10.92 11.97
N GLN A 128 47.40 10.29 10.81
CA GLN A 128 46.99 10.99 9.59
C GLN A 128 45.56 11.55 9.69
N ALA A 129 44.62 10.84 10.35
CA ALA A 129 43.27 11.35 10.57
C ALA A 129 43.26 12.64 11.41
N VAL A 130 44.09 12.71 12.47
CA VAL A 130 44.26 13.90 13.30
C VAL A 130 44.91 15.05 12.51
N VAL A 131 45.95 14.77 11.70
CA VAL A 131 46.60 15.76 10.83
C VAL A 131 45.65 16.30 9.76
N ASP A 132 44.81 15.46 9.14
CA ASP A 132 43.78 15.91 8.19
C ASP A 132 42.77 16.85 8.87
N LEU A 133 42.34 16.57 10.11
CA LEU A 133 41.52 17.49 10.89
C LEU A 133 42.27 18.78 11.26
N GLY A 134 43.59 18.69 11.51
CA GLY A 134 44.50 19.81 11.71
C GLY A 134 44.59 20.75 10.51
N LYS A 135 44.64 20.22 9.28
CA LYS A 135 44.56 21.00 8.04
C LYS A 135 43.26 21.81 7.98
N ALA A 136 42.13 21.18 8.29
CA ALA A 136 40.84 21.86 8.32
C ALA A 136 40.76 22.94 9.42
N LEU A 137 41.35 22.68 10.60
CA LEU A 137 41.47 23.66 11.69
C LEU A 137 42.29 24.88 11.24
N TRP A 138 43.50 24.66 10.71
CA TRP A 138 44.42 25.71 10.27
C TRP A 138 43.81 26.63 9.22
N ILE A 139 43.09 26.09 8.22
CA ILE A 139 42.37 26.93 7.25
C ILE A 139 41.33 27.81 7.96
N ASN A 140 40.56 27.25 8.89
CA ASN A 140 39.49 28.01 9.56
C ASN A 140 40.01 29.03 10.59
N GLU A 141 41.14 28.80 11.25
CA GLU A 141 41.66 29.73 12.28
C GLU A 141 42.69 30.72 11.74
N ASN A 142 43.54 30.32 10.79
CA ASN A 142 44.66 31.14 10.32
C ASN A 142 44.38 31.81 8.96
N ILE A 143 43.60 31.16 8.07
CA ILE A 143 43.36 31.66 6.70
C ILE A 143 42.03 32.43 6.59
N VAL A 144 40.90 31.79 6.90
CA VAL A 144 39.56 32.37 6.71
C VAL A 144 39.39 33.74 7.38
N PRO A 145 39.79 33.97 8.66
CA PRO A 145 39.56 35.25 9.32
C PRO A 145 40.40 36.40 8.74
N ASN A 146 41.51 36.08 8.07
CA ASN A 146 42.47 37.04 7.50
C ASN A 146 42.31 37.23 5.99
N HIS A 147 41.24 36.67 5.38
CA HIS A 147 41.08 36.63 3.93
C HIS A 147 40.74 38.02 3.34
N ASN A 148 41.31 38.34 2.17
CA ASN A 148 41.10 39.62 1.48
C ASN A 148 39.61 39.88 1.15
N GLU A 149 38.88 38.85 0.75
CA GLU A 149 37.41 38.90 0.50
C GLU A 149 36.57 39.28 1.73
N LEU A 150 37.09 39.18 2.96
CA LEU A 150 36.40 39.67 4.16
C LEU A 150 36.73 41.13 4.46
N SER A 151 37.90 41.61 4.03
CA SER A 151 38.38 42.99 4.29
C SER A 151 37.43 44.05 3.70
N ARG A 152 36.66 43.71 2.65
CA ARG A 152 35.61 44.57 2.07
C ARG A 152 34.48 44.94 3.04
N TYR A 153 34.33 44.23 4.16
CA TYR A 153 33.35 44.52 5.22
C TYR A 153 33.96 45.23 6.45
N GLY A 154 35.25 45.59 6.39
CA GLY A 154 36.03 46.21 7.46
C GLY A 154 36.58 45.21 8.48
N ALA A 155 37.38 45.70 9.44
CA ALA A 155 37.97 44.91 10.51
C ALA A 155 36.92 44.51 11.58
N LYS A 156 35.99 43.64 11.20
CA LYS A 156 34.94 43.07 12.04
C LYS A 156 35.21 41.58 12.27
N SER A 157 34.70 41.04 13.38
CA SER A 157 34.75 39.59 13.60
C SER A 157 33.97 38.84 12.52
N VAL A 158 34.36 37.58 12.25
CA VAL A 158 33.72 36.74 11.22
C VAL A 158 32.20 36.61 11.45
N ASP A 159 31.76 36.48 12.70
CA ASP A 159 30.33 36.44 13.05
C ASP A 159 29.59 37.74 12.69
N ALA A 160 30.23 38.90 12.85
CA ALA A 160 29.67 40.19 12.46
C ALA A 160 29.65 40.38 10.93
N VAL A 161 30.62 39.82 10.20
CA VAL A 161 30.59 39.78 8.73
C VAL A 161 29.49 38.85 8.22
N LEU A 162 29.29 37.67 8.84
CA LEU A 162 28.19 36.75 8.52
C LEU A 162 26.82 37.40 8.73
N ALA A 163 26.62 38.15 9.82
CA ALA A 163 25.39 38.89 10.07
C ALA A 163 25.13 39.99 9.03
N VAL A 164 26.17 40.68 8.57
CA VAL A 164 26.08 41.68 7.50
C VAL A 164 25.80 41.03 6.14
N ALA A 165 26.52 39.97 5.75
CA ALA A 165 26.30 39.25 4.50
C ALA A 165 24.87 38.70 4.40
N SER A 166 24.36 38.13 5.50
CA SER A 166 22.99 37.61 5.60
C SER A 166 21.90 38.67 5.46
N THR A 167 22.18 39.93 5.81
CA THR A 167 21.23 41.05 5.74
C THR A 167 21.37 41.89 4.47
N THR A 168 22.56 41.93 3.87
CA THR A 168 22.85 42.63 2.60
C THR A 168 22.53 41.79 1.35
N GLY A 169 22.30 40.48 1.52
CA GLY A 169 21.90 39.58 0.43
C GLY A 169 23.06 38.90 -0.31
N ASP A 170 24.30 39.05 0.16
CA ASP A 170 25.47 38.28 -0.30
C ASP A 170 25.36 36.82 0.21
N LYS A 171 24.48 36.05 -0.44
CA LYS A 171 24.14 34.67 -0.05
C LYS A 171 25.34 33.72 -0.14
N GLU A 172 26.20 33.92 -1.14
CA GLU A 172 27.37 33.08 -1.35
C GLU A 172 28.37 33.24 -0.21
N LEU A 173 28.69 34.49 0.18
CA LEU A 173 29.52 34.72 1.35
C LEU A 173 28.86 34.23 2.64
N ALA A 174 27.55 34.45 2.81
CA ALA A 174 26.83 33.98 4.00
C ALA A 174 26.89 32.45 4.13
N ASP A 175 26.73 31.71 3.04
CA ASP A 175 26.86 30.25 3.01
C ASP A 175 28.29 29.79 3.34
N LEU A 176 29.33 30.43 2.76
CA LEU A 176 30.74 30.12 3.05
C LEU A 176 31.10 30.36 4.53
N LEU A 177 30.66 31.48 5.11
CA LEU A 177 30.89 31.80 6.51
C LEU A 177 30.06 30.92 7.47
N SER A 178 28.88 30.49 7.06
CA SER A 178 28.07 29.48 7.79
C SER A 178 28.77 28.11 7.82
N ILE A 179 29.39 27.69 6.70
CA ILE A 179 30.23 26.48 6.67
C ILE A 179 31.41 26.63 7.64
N HIS A 180 32.14 27.74 7.62
CA HIS A 180 33.26 28.01 8.53
C HIS A 180 32.85 27.86 10.01
N HIS A 181 31.77 28.53 10.43
CA HIS A 181 31.28 28.45 11.81
C HIS A 181 30.84 27.01 12.17
N THR A 182 30.23 26.28 11.22
CA THR A 182 29.84 24.87 11.40
C THR A 182 31.07 23.95 11.54
N LEU A 183 32.11 24.15 10.74
CA LEU A 183 33.36 23.37 10.80
C LEU A 183 34.04 23.53 12.16
N ILE A 184 34.18 24.75 12.68
CA ILE A 184 34.78 25.01 14.00
C ILE A 184 33.97 24.30 15.11
N ASN A 185 32.64 24.38 15.07
CA ASN A 185 31.79 23.70 16.06
C ASN A 185 31.91 22.17 15.97
N HIS A 186 31.96 21.60 14.76
CA HIS A 186 32.17 20.17 14.57
C HIS A 186 33.58 19.72 14.98
N LEU A 187 34.62 20.51 14.74
CA LEU A 187 35.99 20.24 15.19
C LEU A 187 36.05 20.18 16.73
N ARG A 188 35.47 21.15 17.45
CA ARG A 188 35.34 21.09 18.93
C ARG A 188 34.65 19.80 19.40
N SER A 189 33.52 19.45 18.79
CA SER A 189 32.79 18.22 19.12
C SER A 189 33.61 16.95 18.82
N LEU A 190 34.46 16.98 17.79
CA LEU A 190 35.29 15.84 17.41
C LEU A 190 36.53 15.73 18.32
N SER A 191 37.14 16.82 18.75
CA SER A 191 38.21 16.85 19.77
C SER A 191 37.75 16.22 21.09
N MET A 192 36.49 16.45 21.49
CA MET A 192 35.88 15.74 22.63
C MET A 192 35.79 14.23 22.41
N SER A 193 35.44 13.78 21.20
CA SER A 193 35.48 12.36 20.86
C SER A 193 36.90 11.80 20.87
N ILE A 194 37.87 12.52 20.31
CA ILE A 194 39.30 12.16 20.27
C ILE A 194 39.84 11.97 21.70
N LYS A 195 39.56 12.91 22.60
CA LYS A 195 39.96 12.83 24.02
C LYS A 195 39.26 11.69 24.75
N ARG A 196 37.93 11.58 24.66
CA ARG A 196 37.15 10.49 25.27
C ARG A 196 37.64 9.11 24.83
N ASN A 197 38.14 8.99 23.61
CA ASN A 197 38.64 7.75 23.04
C ASN A 197 40.15 7.53 23.25
N ASN A 198 40.87 8.43 23.93
CA ASN A 198 42.32 8.41 24.16
C ASN A 198 43.17 8.31 22.87
N ILE A 199 42.66 8.83 21.74
CA ILE A 199 43.30 8.68 20.42
C ILE A 199 44.63 9.47 20.35
N LEU A 200 44.66 10.70 20.88
CA LEU A 200 45.91 11.49 20.92
C LEU A 200 47.02 10.78 21.70
N ALA A 201 46.70 10.14 22.83
CA ALA A 201 47.68 9.38 23.61
C ALA A 201 48.28 8.22 22.79
N SER A 202 47.45 7.44 22.08
CA SER A 202 47.93 6.37 21.20
C SER A 202 48.78 6.86 20.01
N VAL A 203 48.50 8.06 19.50
CA VAL A 203 49.24 8.67 18.39
C VAL A 203 50.58 9.23 18.85
N VAL A 204 50.64 9.87 20.02
CA VAL A 204 51.88 10.41 20.60
C VAL A 204 52.85 9.28 20.97
N SER A 205 52.36 8.12 21.43
CA SER A 205 53.18 6.94 21.70
C SER A 205 53.86 6.33 20.46
N ASP A 206 53.39 6.66 19.25
CA ASP A 206 53.91 6.18 17.96
C ASP A 206 54.78 7.26 17.24
N GLU A 207 55.20 8.33 17.94
CA GLU A 207 56.04 9.37 17.32
C GLU A 207 57.48 8.92 16.99
N GLY A 208 57.93 7.75 17.48
CA GLY A 208 59.22 7.15 17.15
C GLY A 208 59.29 6.43 15.79
N SER A 209 58.17 6.22 15.09
CA SER A 209 58.16 5.56 13.78
C SER A 209 58.35 6.56 12.62
N PRO A 210 59.22 6.27 11.62
CA PRO A 210 59.44 7.14 10.46
C PRO A 210 58.26 7.04 9.47
N SER A 211 57.10 7.54 9.88
CA SER A 211 55.89 7.64 9.09
C SER A 211 55.88 8.95 8.30
N GLN A 212 55.96 8.86 6.97
CA GLN A 212 55.73 10.02 6.09
C GLN A 212 54.25 10.44 6.20
N LEU A 213 54.00 11.53 6.94
CA LEU A 213 52.68 12.13 7.05
C LEU A 213 52.42 13.05 5.85
N ASP A 214 51.25 12.91 5.25
CA ASP A 214 50.78 13.80 4.19
C ASP A 214 50.33 15.14 4.82
N THR A 215 51.17 16.16 4.70
CA THR A 215 50.86 17.55 5.10
C THR A 215 50.35 18.42 3.94
N SER A 216 50.21 17.86 2.73
CA SER A 216 49.75 18.62 1.56
C SER A 216 48.32 19.14 1.75
N ILE A 217 48.06 20.37 1.31
CA ILE A 217 46.71 20.96 1.32
C ILE A 217 45.99 20.71 -0.01
N TRP A 218 46.70 20.80 -1.12
CA TRP A 218 46.13 20.74 -2.47
C TRP A 218 46.36 19.39 -3.13
N LEU A 219 45.27 18.76 -3.58
CA LEU A 219 45.34 17.56 -4.41
C LEU A 219 45.59 17.94 -5.87
N ARG A 220 46.48 17.18 -6.52
CA ARG A 220 46.77 17.33 -7.96
C ARG A 220 45.69 16.62 -8.77
N TYR A 221 45.13 17.32 -9.76
CA TYR A 221 44.15 16.79 -10.71
C TYR A 221 44.69 16.96 -12.14
N PRO A 222 44.30 16.10 -13.09
CA PRO A 222 44.66 16.25 -14.50
C PRO A 222 44.03 17.51 -15.11
N PHE A 223 44.69 18.07 -16.12
CA PHE A 223 44.13 19.13 -16.95
C PHE A 223 43.37 18.50 -18.11
N TYR A 224 42.11 18.92 -18.30
CA TYR A 224 41.28 18.52 -19.42
C TYR A 224 40.96 19.72 -20.32
N ALA A 225 40.56 19.44 -21.56
CA ALA A 225 40.07 20.47 -22.46
C ALA A 225 38.81 21.18 -21.88
N PRO A 226 38.48 22.42 -22.30
CA PRO A 226 37.40 23.20 -21.70
C PRO A 226 36.01 22.57 -21.83
N ASP A 227 35.77 21.82 -22.90
CA ASP A 227 34.54 21.10 -23.18
C ASP A 227 34.33 19.90 -22.24
N VAL A 228 35.38 19.11 -22.00
CA VAL A 228 35.40 18.04 -20.99
C VAL A 228 35.22 18.64 -19.59
N SER A 229 35.94 19.71 -19.29
CA SER A 229 35.86 20.40 -17.99
C SER A 229 34.46 20.99 -17.72
N ALA A 230 33.77 21.50 -18.74
CA ALA A 230 32.38 21.95 -18.64
C ALA A 230 31.38 20.82 -18.35
N VAL A 231 31.66 19.60 -18.84
CA VAL A 231 30.88 18.41 -18.53
C VAL A 231 31.15 17.92 -17.10
N LEU A 232 32.40 17.84 -16.68
CA LEU A 232 32.78 17.37 -15.34
C LEU A 232 32.36 18.32 -14.21
N SER A 233 32.38 19.63 -14.45
CA SER A 233 31.90 20.64 -13.49
C SER A 233 30.37 20.72 -13.37
N GLY A 234 29.62 19.97 -14.18
CA GLY A 234 28.16 19.99 -14.22
C GLY A 234 27.55 21.23 -14.89
N ALA A 235 28.35 22.06 -15.56
CA ALA A 235 27.88 23.27 -16.24
C ALA A 235 27.20 22.98 -17.60
N ALA A 236 27.63 21.91 -18.29
CA ALA A 236 27.06 21.49 -19.56
C ALA A 236 25.68 20.81 -19.39
N THR A 237 24.65 21.32 -20.06
CA THR A 237 23.31 20.70 -20.06
C THR A 237 23.15 19.72 -21.23
N ARG A 238 22.08 18.90 -21.20
CA ARG A 238 21.73 18.00 -22.32
C ARG A 238 21.00 18.69 -23.49
N SER A 239 20.73 20.00 -23.41
CA SER A 239 20.07 20.75 -24.48
C SER A 239 21.09 21.38 -25.44
N MET A 240 21.02 21.05 -26.73
CA MET A 240 21.84 21.70 -27.77
C MET A 240 21.31 23.08 -28.20
N LEU A 241 20.11 23.48 -27.77
CA LEU A 241 19.37 24.62 -28.33
C LEU A 241 19.39 25.89 -27.46
N VAL A 242 19.90 25.82 -26.22
CA VAL A 242 19.99 26.98 -25.32
C VAL A 242 21.23 26.84 -24.43
N ASP A 243 22.23 27.68 -24.66
CA ASP A 243 23.46 27.81 -23.85
C ASP A 243 23.21 28.57 -22.52
N ASN A 244 22.14 28.19 -21.80
CA ASN A 244 21.97 28.58 -20.42
C ASN A 244 22.87 27.68 -19.56
N ALA A 245 24.06 28.19 -19.23
CA ALA A 245 24.97 27.52 -18.30
C ALA A 245 24.21 27.10 -17.03
N GLY A 246 24.27 25.80 -16.70
CA GLY A 246 23.61 25.27 -15.51
C GLY A 246 24.13 25.97 -14.26
N LYS A 247 23.25 26.31 -13.31
CA LYS A 247 23.69 26.84 -12.01
C LYS A 247 24.53 25.76 -11.31
N ILE A 248 25.82 26.02 -11.17
CA ILE A 248 26.76 25.10 -10.53
C ILE A 248 26.24 24.77 -9.11
N PRO A 249 26.11 23.48 -8.74
CA PRO A 249 25.65 23.09 -7.41
C PRO A 249 26.52 23.67 -6.29
N SER A 250 25.88 24.38 -5.35
CA SER A 250 26.55 25.03 -4.20
C SER A 250 27.34 24.06 -3.33
N LEU A 251 28.42 24.54 -2.70
CA LEU A 251 29.28 23.74 -1.81
C LEU A 251 28.49 23.09 -0.66
N VAL A 252 27.54 23.83 -0.07
CA VAL A 252 26.64 23.35 1.01
C VAL A 252 25.83 22.12 0.58
N HIS A 253 25.47 22.04 -0.70
CA HIS A 253 24.71 20.92 -1.26
C HIS A 253 25.60 19.73 -1.65
N MET A 254 26.82 19.98 -2.14
CA MET A 254 27.73 18.93 -2.61
C MET A 254 28.50 18.23 -1.48
N MET A 255 28.84 18.94 -0.40
CA MET A 255 29.54 18.39 0.78
C MET A 255 28.90 18.82 2.12
N PRO A 256 27.61 18.53 2.38
CA PRO A 256 26.98 18.83 3.66
C PRO A 256 27.62 18.06 4.82
N LEU A 257 27.97 18.80 5.87
CA LEU A 257 28.62 18.27 7.07
C LEU A 257 27.68 17.46 7.99
N ALA A 258 26.37 17.69 7.87
CA ALA A 258 25.29 17.08 8.67
C ALA A 258 23.93 17.24 7.94
N ASP A 259 22.84 16.81 8.58
CA ASP A 259 21.48 17.13 8.12
C ASP A 259 21.23 18.64 8.15
N THR A 260 20.62 19.18 7.09
CA THR A 260 20.26 20.61 6.97
C THR A 260 18.74 20.79 7.06
N SER A 261 18.25 22.02 7.07
CA SER A 261 16.80 22.32 7.01
C SER A 261 16.13 21.78 5.74
N ARG A 262 16.86 21.69 4.63
CA ARG A 262 16.36 21.19 3.32
C ARG A 262 16.68 19.72 3.06
N TYR A 263 17.83 19.22 3.53
CA TYR A 263 18.33 17.88 3.19
C TYR A 263 18.55 16.99 4.42
N PHE A 264 18.26 15.70 4.27
CA PHE A 264 18.91 14.64 5.05
C PHE A 264 20.21 14.22 4.36
N SER A 265 21.28 14.05 5.13
CA SER A 265 22.56 13.50 4.70
C SER A 265 22.71 12.07 5.24
N TYR A 266 22.85 11.09 4.35
CA TYR A 266 23.05 9.69 4.71
C TYR A 266 24.53 9.34 4.93
N GLY A 267 25.44 10.20 4.49
CA GLY A 267 26.88 10.04 4.67
C GLY A 267 27.68 10.52 3.46
N SER A 268 29.00 10.53 3.63
CA SER A 268 29.98 10.88 2.60
C SER A 268 31.10 9.83 2.56
N MET A 269 31.50 9.43 1.36
CA MET A 269 32.55 8.44 1.09
C MET A 269 33.60 9.01 0.14
N PHE A 270 34.84 8.52 0.20
CA PHE A 270 35.91 8.94 -0.71
C PHE A 270 36.11 7.86 -1.78
N VAL A 271 35.94 8.26 -3.03
CA VAL A 271 35.93 7.42 -4.23
C VAL A 271 37.05 7.83 -5.18
N GLN A 272 37.43 6.94 -6.09
CA GLN A 272 38.27 7.27 -7.24
C GLN A 272 37.39 7.39 -8.48
N VAL A 273 37.67 8.36 -9.33
CA VAL A 273 36.83 8.71 -10.47
C VAL A 273 37.69 8.83 -11.72
N CYS A 274 37.36 8.03 -12.74
CA CYS A 274 37.96 8.11 -14.07
C CYS A 274 36.93 8.68 -15.06
N VAL A 275 37.43 9.33 -16.10
CA VAL A 275 36.63 9.83 -17.23
C VAL A 275 36.99 9.01 -18.45
N SER A 276 35.98 8.57 -19.17
CA SER A 276 36.11 7.78 -20.40
C SER A 276 35.19 8.37 -21.49
N SER A 277 35.49 8.05 -22.75
CA SER A 277 34.68 8.39 -23.93
C SER A 277 34.41 7.12 -24.71
N SER A 278 33.30 7.06 -25.45
CA SER A 278 32.95 5.91 -26.31
C SER A 278 33.98 5.64 -27.42
N ASP A 279 34.79 6.65 -27.76
CA ASP A 279 35.61 6.69 -28.96
C ASP A 279 37.12 6.48 -28.67
N ASP A 280 37.49 6.21 -27.41
CA ASP A 280 38.89 6.30 -26.92
C ASP A 280 39.47 4.93 -26.49
N ASP A 281 39.88 4.14 -27.48
CA ASP A 281 40.62 2.88 -27.30
C ASP A 281 42.09 3.13 -26.84
N GLY A 282 42.27 3.55 -25.58
CA GLY A 282 43.54 3.32 -24.86
C GLY A 282 44.26 4.48 -24.16
N GLN A 283 43.63 5.63 -23.92
CA GLN A 283 44.27 6.64 -23.04
C GLN A 283 44.39 6.17 -21.59
N GLN A 284 45.44 6.64 -20.91
CA GLN A 284 45.64 6.39 -19.47
C GLN A 284 44.51 7.04 -18.66
N GLN A 285 43.62 6.20 -18.12
CA GLN A 285 42.56 6.65 -17.23
C GLN A 285 43.16 7.15 -15.89
N TYR A 286 43.23 8.47 -15.73
CA TYR A 286 43.70 9.09 -14.49
C TYR A 286 42.62 9.02 -13.41
N ALA A 287 42.85 8.22 -12.38
CA ALA A 287 42.01 8.14 -11.20
C ALA A 287 42.08 9.45 -10.38
N MET A 288 40.97 10.18 -10.34
CA MET A 288 40.79 11.42 -9.59
C MET A 288 40.15 11.16 -8.22
N PRO A 289 40.75 11.59 -7.10
CA PRO A 289 40.12 11.48 -5.80
C PRO A 289 38.93 12.43 -5.71
N CYS A 290 37.73 11.88 -5.45
CA CYS A 290 36.51 12.64 -5.24
C CYS A 290 35.83 12.22 -3.92
N ALA A 291 34.99 13.10 -3.39
CA ALA A 291 34.03 12.77 -2.35
C ALA A 291 32.67 12.52 -3.03
N LEU A 292 31.96 11.46 -2.60
CA LEU A 292 30.58 11.21 -2.95
C LEU A 292 29.72 11.38 -1.69
N THR A 293 28.75 12.30 -1.74
CA THR A 293 27.81 12.54 -0.64
C THR A 293 26.40 12.12 -1.03
N ILE A 294 25.72 11.40 -0.14
CA ILE A 294 24.35 10.89 -0.36
C ILE A 294 23.37 11.76 0.41
N VAL A 295 22.43 12.39 -0.29
CA VAL A 295 21.45 13.31 0.33
C VAL A 295 20.03 13.06 -0.18
N ARG A 296 19.02 13.53 0.55
CA ARG A 296 17.61 13.53 0.13
C ARG A 296 16.91 14.79 0.60
N GLU A 297 16.04 15.37 -0.21
CA GLU A 297 15.23 16.51 0.22
C GLU A 297 14.16 16.08 1.24
N ARG A 298 13.92 16.89 2.27
CA ARG A 298 12.87 16.63 3.28
C ARG A 298 11.44 16.71 2.73
N ALA A 299 11.28 17.15 1.48
CA ALA A 299 10.01 17.22 0.75
C ALA A 299 9.75 16.01 -0.16
N ASP A 300 10.78 15.19 -0.44
CA ASP A 300 10.75 14.17 -1.50
C ASP A 300 11.31 12.82 -0.98
N TRP A 301 10.98 11.71 -1.65
CA TRP A 301 11.63 10.42 -1.47
C TRP A 301 12.90 10.27 -2.32
N TYR A 302 13.07 11.06 -3.40
CA TYR A 302 14.22 10.92 -4.29
C TYR A 302 15.57 11.17 -3.60
N VAL A 303 16.48 10.19 -3.66
CA VAL A 303 17.85 10.31 -3.16
C VAL A 303 18.76 10.86 -4.25
N PHE A 304 19.55 11.87 -3.92
CA PHE A 304 20.59 12.46 -4.75
C PHE A 304 21.97 11.93 -4.36
N ALA A 305 22.90 11.90 -5.31
CA ALA A 305 24.32 11.66 -5.04
C ALA A 305 25.18 12.74 -5.69
N ALA A 306 25.93 13.46 -4.85
CA ALA A 306 26.84 14.52 -5.25
C ALA A 306 28.27 13.97 -5.33
N ILE A 307 28.88 13.99 -6.52
CA ILE A 307 30.27 13.56 -6.78
C ILE A 307 31.11 14.81 -7.02
N THR A 308 32.16 15.00 -6.21
CA THR A 308 32.80 16.31 -6.13
C THR A 308 34.30 16.22 -5.81
N SER A 309 35.15 16.94 -6.56
CA SER A 309 36.60 16.99 -6.35
C SER A 309 36.98 18.17 -5.44
N GLN A 310 38.15 18.12 -4.80
CA GLN A 310 38.63 19.26 -4.01
C GLN A 310 38.78 20.53 -4.87
N SER A 311 39.27 20.37 -6.11
CA SER A 311 39.50 21.43 -7.10
C SER A 311 38.25 21.95 -7.84
N GLN A 312 37.06 21.41 -7.56
CA GLN A 312 35.81 21.69 -8.30
C GLN A 312 35.78 21.23 -9.78
N LEU A 313 36.89 20.69 -10.31
CA LEU A 313 36.96 20.05 -11.64
C LEU A 313 35.83 19.03 -11.87
N VAL A 314 35.56 18.19 -10.87
CA VAL A 314 34.40 17.30 -10.86
C VAL A 314 33.38 17.87 -9.87
N ASN A 315 32.15 18.09 -10.32
CA ASN A 315 31.05 18.61 -9.50
C ASN A 315 29.68 18.15 -10.03
N ILE A 316 29.50 16.84 -10.14
CA ILE A 316 28.35 16.18 -10.77
C ILE A 316 27.30 15.82 -9.71
N LEU A 317 26.04 16.15 -9.99
CA LEU A 317 24.90 15.78 -9.14
C LEU A 317 23.98 14.80 -9.89
N ILE A 318 23.85 13.58 -9.36
CA ILE A 318 22.84 12.61 -9.77
C ILE A 318 21.51 13.02 -9.11
N GLN A 319 20.49 13.34 -9.91
CA GLN A 319 19.27 14.01 -9.48
C GLN A 319 18.01 13.53 -10.23
N SER A 320 16.83 14.03 -9.82
CA SER A 320 15.54 13.64 -10.40
C SER A 320 15.24 14.28 -11.76
N ASP A 321 15.72 15.49 -12.05
CA ASP A 321 15.48 16.18 -13.32
C ASP A 321 16.59 15.92 -14.34
N ARG A 322 16.27 15.10 -15.36
CA ARG A 322 17.13 14.77 -16.50
C ARG A 322 17.56 15.97 -17.35
N LYS A 323 16.92 17.14 -17.20
CA LYS A 323 17.33 18.39 -17.86
C LYS A 323 18.48 19.08 -17.12
N GLN A 324 18.56 18.91 -15.80
CA GLN A 324 19.54 19.57 -14.93
C GLN A 324 20.81 18.73 -14.72
N GLY A 325 20.78 17.42 -14.97
CA GLY A 325 21.94 16.55 -14.86
C GLY A 325 21.63 15.08 -15.14
N PRO A 326 22.56 14.16 -14.84
CA PRO A 326 22.30 12.74 -14.88
C PRO A 326 21.30 12.31 -13.79
N THR A 327 20.56 11.26 -14.07
CA THR A 327 19.59 10.63 -13.16
C THR A 327 20.05 9.21 -12.79
N TRP A 328 19.38 8.52 -11.86
CA TRP A 328 19.66 7.10 -11.62
C TRP A 328 19.37 6.17 -12.81
N GLU A 329 18.67 6.63 -13.85
CA GLU A 329 18.54 5.90 -15.13
C GLU A 329 19.81 5.97 -15.97
N ASP A 330 20.64 6.99 -15.76
CA ASP A 330 21.89 7.23 -16.45
C ASP A 330 23.08 6.51 -15.76
N VAL A 331 22.82 5.64 -14.77
CA VAL A 331 23.84 4.94 -13.97
C VAL A 331 23.83 3.44 -14.22
N ASP A 332 24.90 2.93 -14.83
CA ASP A 332 25.15 1.50 -15.01
C ASP A 332 25.97 0.96 -13.83
N TRP A 333 25.50 -0.10 -13.19
CA TRP A 333 26.09 -0.58 -11.92
C TRP A 333 26.91 -1.85 -12.10
N GLN A 334 28.19 -1.78 -11.75
CA GLN A 334 29.14 -2.88 -11.89
C GLN A 334 29.37 -3.55 -10.53
N VAL A 335 28.38 -4.36 -10.11
CA VAL A 335 28.33 -4.97 -8.77
C VAL A 335 29.59 -5.79 -8.42
N ARG A 336 30.18 -6.48 -9.40
CA ARG A 336 31.37 -7.35 -9.21
C ARG A 336 32.67 -6.58 -8.97
N SER A 337 32.82 -5.39 -9.56
CA SER A 337 34.00 -4.53 -9.43
C SER A 337 33.80 -3.40 -8.41
N HIS A 338 32.65 -3.36 -7.73
CA HIS A 338 32.27 -2.32 -6.77
C HIS A 338 32.40 -0.91 -7.37
N SER A 339 31.90 -0.75 -8.60
CA SER A 339 31.93 0.52 -9.33
C SER A 339 30.58 0.83 -9.96
N MET A 340 30.37 2.10 -10.31
CA MET A 340 29.23 2.54 -11.12
C MET A 340 29.72 3.48 -12.21
N ARG A 341 29.04 3.46 -13.35
CA ARG A 341 29.33 4.29 -14.51
C ARG A 341 28.18 5.27 -14.73
N VAL A 342 28.47 6.56 -14.77
CA VAL A 342 27.46 7.62 -14.96
C VAL A 342 27.58 8.19 -16.38
N LYS A 343 26.51 8.15 -17.15
CA LYS A 343 26.44 8.67 -18.53
C LYS A 343 26.22 10.17 -18.54
N LEU A 344 27.22 10.93 -18.94
CA LEU A 344 27.20 12.39 -18.96
C LEU A 344 26.75 12.93 -20.34
N PRO A 345 26.52 14.25 -20.49
CA PRO A 345 26.32 14.85 -21.80
C PRO A 345 27.51 14.62 -22.74
N ARG A 346 27.27 14.74 -24.06
CA ARG A 346 28.31 14.72 -25.12
C ARG A 346 29.10 13.40 -25.25
N GLY A 347 28.58 12.28 -24.74
CA GLY A 347 29.19 10.94 -24.91
C GLY A 347 30.25 10.57 -23.87
N PHE A 348 30.53 11.45 -22.91
CA PHE A 348 31.44 11.14 -21.81
C PHE A 348 30.80 10.22 -20.78
N GLU A 349 31.60 9.32 -20.21
CA GLU A 349 31.22 8.43 -19.12
C GLU A 349 32.12 8.69 -17.91
N LEU A 350 31.53 8.55 -16.71
CA LEU A 350 32.22 8.72 -15.44
C LEU A 350 32.26 7.39 -14.69
N ASP A 351 33.41 6.73 -14.69
CA ASP A 351 33.62 5.48 -13.96
C ASP A 351 34.03 5.80 -12.51
N VAL A 352 33.15 5.48 -11.55
CA VAL A 352 33.33 5.74 -10.11
C VAL A 352 33.64 4.43 -9.39
N MET A 353 34.82 4.36 -8.77
CA MET A 353 35.33 3.19 -8.05
C MET A 353 35.25 3.39 -6.54
N PHE A 354 34.71 2.38 -5.84
CA PHE A 354 34.42 2.43 -4.41
C PHE A 354 35.21 1.36 -3.64
N LYS A 355 35.19 1.45 -2.31
CA LYS A 355 35.39 0.29 -1.45
C LYS A 355 34.12 -0.56 -1.40
N GLU A 356 34.24 -1.83 -1.09
CA GLU A 356 33.11 -2.78 -1.04
C GLU A 356 31.99 -2.31 -0.07
N GLU A 357 32.33 -1.85 1.14
CA GLU A 357 31.35 -1.36 2.13
C GLU A 357 30.63 -0.09 1.66
N ASP A 358 31.38 0.85 1.08
CA ASP A 358 30.87 2.12 0.56
C ASP A 358 29.92 1.87 -0.63
N PHE A 359 30.30 0.99 -1.56
CA PHE A 359 29.47 0.55 -2.68
C PHE A 359 28.15 -0.08 -2.21
N LYS A 360 28.22 -1.07 -1.30
CA LYS A 360 27.04 -1.74 -0.74
C LYS A 360 26.11 -0.75 -0.06
N THR A 361 26.66 0.24 0.66
CA THR A 361 25.88 1.28 1.33
C THR A 361 25.11 2.14 0.33
N LEU A 362 25.79 2.70 -0.68
CA LEU A 362 25.13 3.51 -1.72
C LEU A 362 24.09 2.70 -2.50
N TRP A 363 24.46 1.52 -3.00
CA TRP A 363 23.59 0.63 -3.77
C TRP A 363 22.31 0.27 -3.02
N ASN A 364 22.43 -0.10 -1.74
CA ASN A 364 21.29 -0.44 -0.90
C ASN A 364 20.37 0.76 -0.67
N ILE A 365 20.91 1.96 -0.39
CA ILE A 365 20.11 3.18 -0.20
C ILE A 365 19.31 3.50 -1.47
N VAL A 366 19.96 3.51 -2.64
CA VAL A 366 19.31 3.83 -3.92
C VAL A 366 18.26 2.78 -4.26
N LYS A 367 18.59 1.49 -4.21
CA LYS A 367 17.65 0.41 -4.57
C LYS A 367 16.48 0.29 -3.60
N TYR A 368 16.71 0.51 -2.30
CA TYR A 368 15.63 0.54 -1.33
C TYR A 368 14.67 1.71 -1.60
N THR A 369 15.22 2.91 -1.82
CA THR A 369 14.43 4.12 -2.10
C THR A 369 13.59 3.96 -3.36
N GLN A 370 14.21 3.56 -4.49
CA GLN A 370 13.52 3.28 -5.75
C GLN A 370 12.40 2.25 -5.57
N LYS A 371 12.66 1.15 -4.85
CA LYS A 371 11.64 0.12 -4.57
C LYS A 371 10.49 0.67 -3.72
N SER A 372 10.78 1.47 -2.70
CA SER A 372 9.78 2.07 -1.82
C SER A 372 8.91 3.10 -2.54
N GLU A 373 9.49 3.93 -3.42
CA GLU A 373 8.74 4.89 -4.25
C GLU A 373 7.91 4.18 -5.34
N ASN A 374 8.49 3.19 -6.03
CA ASN A 374 7.77 2.38 -7.01
C ASN A 374 6.60 1.60 -6.38
N SER A 375 6.64 1.28 -5.08
CA SER A 375 5.51 0.66 -4.38
C SER A 375 4.25 1.52 -4.34
N LEU A 376 4.38 2.85 -4.51
CA LEU A 376 3.25 3.77 -4.64
C LEU A 376 2.73 3.91 -6.08
N HIS A 377 3.35 3.28 -7.08
CA HIS A 377 2.87 3.31 -8.46
C HIS A 377 2.05 2.06 -8.78
N PRO A 378 1.06 2.12 -9.71
CA PRO A 378 0.31 0.94 -10.14
C PRO A 378 1.22 -0.09 -10.82
N GLU A 379 0.96 -1.38 -10.59
CA GLU A 379 1.59 -2.47 -11.34
C GLU A 379 0.72 -2.88 -12.55
N ALA A 380 1.18 -3.84 -13.35
CA ALA A 380 0.40 -4.36 -14.47
C ALA A 380 -0.93 -4.97 -13.97
N GLY A 381 -2.05 -4.54 -14.58
CA GLY A 381 -3.40 -4.95 -14.16
C GLY A 381 -3.88 -4.26 -12.88
N GLU A 382 -3.34 -3.09 -12.51
CA GLU A 382 -3.78 -2.34 -11.34
C GLU A 382 -4.27 -0.92 -11.65
N THR A 383 -5.27 -0.48 -10.90
CA THR A 383 -5.81 0.90 -10.95
C THR A 383 -5.81 1.51 -9.54
N VAL A 384 -5.54 2.81 -9.42
CA VAL A 384 -5.59 3.52 -8.12
C VAL A 384 -7.05 3.80 -7.77
N VAL A 385 -7.53 3.21 -6.68
CA VAL A 385 -8.91 3.43 -6.20
C VAL A 385 -8.98 4.35 -4.98
N PHE A 386 -7.87 4.52 -4.25
CA PHE A 386 -7.77 5.45 -3.12
C PHE A 386 -6.32 5.92 -2.88
N GLU A 387 -6.12 7.21 -2.61
CA GLU A 387 -4.87 7.78 -2.06
C GLU A 387 -5.24 8.66 -0.85
N ASN A 388 -4.41 8.63 0.20
CA ASN A 388 -4.47 9.61 1.28
C ASN A 388 -3.11 9.76 2.01
N THR A 389 -2.95 10.82 2.80
CA THR A 389 -1.92 10.97 3.85
C THR A 389 -2.56 10.74 5.21
N LEU A 390 -2.11 9.72 5.94
CA LEU A 390 -2.65 9.37 7.26
C LEU A 390 -2.19 10.36 8.34
N LYS A 391 -3.05 10.66 9.32
CA LYS A 391 -2.66 11.42 10.52
C LYS A 391 -1.58 10.66 11.28
N VAL A 392 -1.86 9.40 11.60
CA VAL A 392 -0.97 8.45 12.28
C VAL A 392 -1.14 7.07 11.68
N PHE A 393 -0.04 6.35 11.50
CA PHE A 393 -0.01 4.96 11.07
C PHE A 393 0.85 4.13 12.02
N GLN A 394 0.34 2.97 12.46
CA GLN A 394 1.10 2.02 13.27
C GLN A 394 1.04 0.63 12.64
N TYR A 395 2.20 -0.01 12.53
CA TYR A 395 2.36 -1.34 11.97
C TYR A 395 2.86 -2.31 13.05
N MET A 396 2.07 -3.34 13.32
CA MET A 396 2.35 -4.36 14.31
C MET A 396 2.67 -5.67 13.59
N ASP A 397 3.94 -6.04 13.59
CA ASP A 397 4.49 -7.24 12.97
C ASP A 397 5.35 -7.98 14.02
N PRO A 398 5.04 -9.26 14.31
CA PRO A 398 5.85 -10.08 15.22
C PRO A 398 7.18 -10.54 14.61
N GLY A 399 7.39 -10.31 13.30
CA GLY A 399 8.62 -10.65 12.59
C GLY A 399 9.85 -9.85 13.03
N THR A 400 11.02 -10.48 12.87
CA THR A 400 12.34 -9.85 13.03
C THR A 400 13.19 -10.19 11.79
N PRO A 401 13.84 -9.20 11.13
CA PRO A 401 13.74 -7.76 11.36
C PRO A 401 12.35 -7.19 10.99
N LYS A 402 11.96 -6.07 11.60
CA LYS A 402 10.69 -5.38 11.29
C LYS A 402 10.81 -4.60 9.98
N ALA A 403 9.81 -4.72 9.11
CA ALA A 403 9.75 -4.00 7.83
C ALA A 403 9.39 -2.50 7.97
N PHE A 404 8.84 -2.11 9.12
CA PHE A 404 8.36 -0.76 9.43
C PHE A 404 8.57 -0.47 10.93
N PRO A 405 8.71 0.80 11.36
CA PRO A 405 8.69 1.17 12.78
C PRO A 405 7.47 0.62 13.53
N SER A 406 7.68 0.09 14.73
CA SER A 406 6.57 -0.34 15.60
C SER A 406 5.89 0.81 16.35
N ASP A 407 6.59 1.93 16.46
CA ASP A 407 6.05 3.15 17.07
C ASP A 407 5.17 3.90 16.06
N PRO A 408 4.09 4.56 16.50
CA PRO A 408 3.19 5.28 15.61
C PRO A 408 3.94 6.36 14.79
N THR A 409 3.78 6.33 13.47
CA THR A 409 4.46 7.25 12.54
C THR A 409 3.44 8.18 11.89
N GLU A 410 3.68 9.49 11.94
CA GLU A 410 2.80 10.50 11.34
C GLU A 410 2.97 10.62 9.82
N ARG A 411 1.92 11.11 9.14
CA ARG A 411 1.95 11.58 7.74
C ARG A 411 2.48 10.54 6.74
N CYS A 412 2.21 9.26 7.00
CA CYS A 412 2.47 8.18 6.07
C CYS A 412 1.55 8.30 4.86
N ARG A 413 2.10 8.06 3.67
CA ARG A 413 1.37 8.11 2.40
C ARG A 413 0.80 6.72 2.12
N LEU A 414 -0.51 6.66 1.88
CA LEU A 414 -1.30 5.46 1.70
C LEU A 414 -1.88 5.45 0.30
N ARG A 415 -1.70 4.35 -0.44
CA ARG A 415 -2.41 4.07 -1.70
C ARG A 415 -3.05 2.67 -1.65
N LEU A 416 -4.26 2.58 -2.18
CA LEU A 416 -4.97 1.34 -2.44
C LEU A 416 -5.14 1.18 -3.96
N PHE A 417 -4.69 0.04 -4.47
CA PHE A 417 -4.84 -0.34 -5.87
C PHE A 417 -5.82 -1.48 -5.95
N GLU A 418 -6.78 -1.42 -6.87
CA GLU A 418 -7.55 -2.60 -7.25
C GLU A 418 -6.77 -3.40 -8.30
N ARG A 419 -6.78 -4.73 -8.17
CA ARG A 419 -6.17 -5.64 -9.13
C ARG A 419 -7.26 -6.23 -10.02
N SER A 420 -7.03 -6.24 -11.33
CA SER A 420 -7.87 -6.87 -12.34
C SER A 420 -7.01 -7.70 -13.28
N VAL A 421 -7.49 -8.89 -13.67
CA VAL A 421 -6.86 -9.75 -14.67
C VAL A 421 -7.84 -9.96 -15.81
N THR A 422 -7.37 -9.73 -17.02
CA THR A 422 -8.12 -10.02 -18.24
C THR A 422 -8.25 -11.53 -18.44
N VAL A 423 -9.49 -12.02 -18.44
CA VAL A 423 -9.90 -13.40 -18.68
C VAL A 423 -10.44 -13.48 -20.10
N THR A 424 -9.82 -14.30 -20.94
CA THR A 424 -10.31 -14.59 -22.30
C THR A 424 -10.81 -16.03 -22.35
N GLU A 425 -12.10 -16.18 -22.60
CA GLU A 425 -12.78 -17.46 -22.79
C GLU A 425 -13.40 -17.51 -24.19
N GLY A 426 -13.90 -18.67 -24.62
CA GLY A 426 -14.45 -18.84 -25.98
C GLY A 426 -15.65 -17.96 -26.32
N THR A 427 -16.23 -17.28 -25.33
CA THR A 427 -17.38 -16.37 -25.43
C THR A 427 -17.00 -14.88 -25.40
N GLY A 428 -15.73 -14.54 -25.13
CA GLY A 428 -15.26 -13.15 -25.09
C GLY A 428 -14.11 -12.90 -24.12
N THR A 429 -13.68 -11.65 -24.05
CA THR A 429 -12.64 -11.16 -23.14
C THR A 429 -13.25 -10.21 -22.13
N ARG A 430 -12.97 -10.40 -20.84
CA ARG A 430 -13.52 -9.61 -19.72
C ARG A 430 -12.52 -9.48 -18.57
N ASN A 431 -12.54 -8.38 -17.83
CA ASN A 431 -11.66 -8.15 -16.68
C ASN A 431 -12.27 -8.68 -15.39
N ALA A 432 -11.57 -9.58 -14.71
CA ALA A 432 -11.97 -10.16 -13.42
C ALA A 432 -11.17 -9.57 -12.25
N HIS A 433 -11.85 -9.20 -11.18
CA HIS A 433 -11.23 -8.68 -9.95
C HIS A 433 -10.32 -9.71 -9.28
N ARG A 434 -9.22 -9.24 -8.66
CA ARG A 434 -8.19 -10.06 -7.99
C ARG A 434 -7.71 -9.45 -6.66
N GLY A 435 -8.66 -8.90 -5.91
CA GLY A 435 -8.42 -8.24 -4.62
C GLY A 435 -7.82 -6.85 -4.78
N PHE A 436 -7.27 -6.35 -3.68
CA PHE A 436 -6.60 -5.07 -3.62
C PHE A 436 -5.15 -5.22 -3.19
N ARG A 437 -4.31 -4.28 -3.60
CA ARG A 437 -2.98 -4.06 -3.03
C ARG A 437 -3.01 -2.81 -2.17
N LEU A 438 -2.63 -2.94 -0.91
CA LEU A 438 -2.38 -1.80 -0.02
C LEU A 438 -0.88 -1.48 -0.04
N ALA A 439 -0.52 -0.21 -0.19
CA ALA A 439 0.85 0.27 -0.01
C ALA A 439 0.88 1.45 0.97
N VAL A 440 1.80 1.39 1.94
CA VAL A 440 2.02 2.49 2.91
C VAL A 440 3.51 2.82 2.97
N LEU A 441 3.83 4.10 2.82
CA LEU A 441 5.19 4.64 2.81
C LEU A 441 5.33 5.73 3.89
N THR A 442 6.43 5.75 4.63
CA THR A 442 6.71 6.82 5.61
C THR A 442 6.79 8.20 4.95
N SER A 443 6.44 9.24 5.71
CA SER A 443 6.54 10.65 5.29
C SER A 443 7.95 10.98 4.75
N PRO A 444 8.10 11.82 3.71
CA PRO A 444 9.45 12.22 3.26
C PRO A 444 10.17 13.07 4.32
N LYS A 445 9.42 13.59 5.31
CA LYS A 445 9.92 14.36 6.46
C LYS A 445 10.65 13.54 7.52
N VAL A 446 10.64 12.20 7.48
CA VAL A 446 11.48 11.36 8.36
C VAL A 446 12.70 10.86 7.59
N LYS A 447 13.86 10.74 8.27
CA LYS A 447 15.13 10.37 7.62
C LYS A 447 15.14 8.92 7.15
N THR A 448 14.71 7.99 8.01
CA THR A 448 14.59 6.57 7.68
C THR A 448 13.30 6.34 6.92
N LEU A 449 13.41 5.89 5.66
CA LEU A 449 12.25 5.51 4.87
C LEU A 449 11.84 4.08 5.23
N SER A 450 10.54 3.80 5.26
CA SER A 450 10.00 2.45 5.42
C SER A 450 8.73 2.28 4.62
N SER A 451 8.57 1.12 3.98
CA SER A 451 7.41 0.81 3.13
C SER A 451 6.90 -0.60 3.40
N ILE A 452 5.58 -0.74 3.47
CA ILE A 452 4.89 -2.04 3.50
C ILE A 452 3.95 -2.18 2.29
N ARG A 453 3.71 -3.43 1.91
CA ARG A 453 2.79 -3.84 0.84
C ARG A 453 2.06 -5.10 1.30
N HIS A 454 0.74 -5.11 1.19
CA HIS A 454 -0.09 -6.28 1.48
C HIS A 454 -1.14 -6.51 0.39
N ILE A 455 -1.57 -7.75 0.22
CA ILE A 455 -2.71 -8.10 -0.65
C ILE A 455 -3.93 -8.35 0.24
N LEU A 456 -5.07 -7.75 -0.14
CA LEU A 456 -6.32 -7.80 0.61
C LEU A 456 -7.43 -8.40 -0.25
N GLY A 457 -8.31 -9.21 0.34
CA GLY A 457 -9.53 -9.71 -0.34
C GLY A 457 -9.27 -10.65 -1.52
N ASN A 458 -8.10 -11.30 -1.56
CA ASN A 458 -7.77 -12.36 -2.51
C ASN A 458 -7.30 -13.59 -1.71
N GLY A 459 -8.00 -14.70 -1.83
CA GLY A 459 -7.74 -15.95 -1.08
C GLY A 459 -7.96 -15.90 0.44
N SER A 460 -8.16 -14.72 1.04
CA SER A 460 -8.37 -14.53 2.47
C SER A 460 -9.38 -13.42 2.78
N PRO A 461 -10.12 -13.50 3.91
CA PRO A 461 -11.08 -12.46 4.31
C PRO A 461 -10.37 -11.15 4.72
N ILE A 462 -11.00 -10.01 4.42
CA ILE A 462 -10.58 -8.70 4.92
C ILE A 462 -11.08 -8.57 6.36
N VAL A 463 -10.20 -8.80 7.34
CA VAL A 463 -10.51 -8.61 8.76
C VAL A 463 -10.24 -7.15 9.15
N PHE A 464 -11.27 -6.45 9.61
CA PHE A 464 -11.22 -5.01 9.89
C PHE A 464 -11.79 -4.65 11.27
N GLY A 465 -11.39 -3.50 11.80
CA GLY A 465 -11.98 -2.90 13.01
C GLY A 465 -12.17 -1.40 12.84
N LEU A 466 -13.38 -0.90 13.09
CA LEU A 466 -13.69 0.54 13.08
C LEU A 466 -13.42 1.11 14.47
N LEU A 467 -12.33 1.86 14.61
CA LEU A 467 -11.81 2.31 15.90
C LEU A 467 -11.82 3.85 16.01
N ARG A 468 -11.45 4.34 17.20
CA ARG A 468 -11.11 5.75 17.45
C ARG A 468 -9.70 5.82 18.04
N GLY A 469 -8.87 6.73 17.52
CA GLY A 469 -7.54 7.03 18.04
C GLY A 469 -7.57 7.96 19.26
N GLU A 470 -6.40 8.39 19.73
CA GLU A 470 -6.21 9.07 21.02
C GLU A 470 -7.02 10.38 21.20
N ASP A 471 -7.34 11.09 20.11
CA ASP A 471 -8.20 12.30 20.12
C ASP A 471 -9.67 12.02 19.75
N GLY A 472 -10.11 10.76 19.78
CA GLY A 472 -11.38 10.34 19.16
C GLY A 472 -11.34 10.29 17.62
N ALA A 473 -10.17 10.54 17.02
CA ALA A 473 -9.96 10.57 15.57
C ALA A 473 -10.36 9.25 14.89
N PRO A 474 -10.93 9.26 13.69
CA PRO A 474 -11.43 8.07 13.02
C PRO A 474 -10.29 7.13 12.63
N ALA A 475 -10.35 5.88 13.06
CA ALA A 475 -9.33 4.88 12.76
C ALA A 475 -9.92 3.62 12.11
N LEU A 476 -9.09 2.94 11.31
CA LEU A 476 -9.35 1.64 10.71
C LEU A 476 -8.19 0.71 11.07
N LEU A 477 -8.49 -0.37 11.76
CA LEU A 477 -7.62 -1.52 11.89
C LEU A 477 -7.85 -2.45 10.69
N LEU A 478 -6.78 -2.93 10.07
CA LEU A 478 -6.80 -4.06 9.14
C LEU A 478 -5.84 -5.14 9.64
N LYS A 479 -6.22 -6.41 9.53
CA LYS A 479 -5.35 -7.56 9.79
C LYS A 479 -5.12 -8.35 8.51
N VAL A 480 -3.88 -8.80 8.30
CA VAL A 480 -3.44 -9.56 7.13
C VAL A 480 -2.59 -10.73 7.59
N THR A 481 -2.89 -11.93 7.10
CA THR A 481 -2.09 -13.13 7.39
C THR A 481 -1.38 -13.59 6.13
N GLU A 482 -0.08 -13.35 6.08
CA GLU A 482 0.84 -13.77 5.00
C GLU A 482 1.96 -14.61 5.63
N ASP A 483 2.47 -15.64 4.95
CA ASP A 483 3.53 -16.53 5.48
C ASP A 483 3.23 -17.17 6.86
N GLY A 484 1.94 -17.40 7.16
CA GLY A 484 1.48 -17.90 8.47
C GLY A 484 1.61 -16.88 9.62
N ARG A 485 1.88 -15.60 9.32
CA ARG A 485 2.04 -14.52 10.31
C ARG A 485 0.99 -13.44 10.13
N THR A 486 0.16 -13.24 11.16
CA THR A 486 -0.80 -12.13 11.21
C THR A 486 -0.09 -10.83 11.54
N ARG A 487 -0.22 -9.85 10.64
CA ARG A 487 0.25 -8.47 10.77
C ARG A 487 -0.96 -7.57 10.95
N SER A 488 -0.83 -6.51 11.76
CA SER A 488 -1.93 -5.58 12.05
C SER A 488 -1.54 -4.15 11.71
N MET A 489 -2.42 -3.47 10.98
CA MET A 489 -2.23 -2.11 10.46
C MET A 489 -3.30 -1.19 11.07
N LEU A 490 -2.89 -0.25 11.92
CA LEU A 490 -3.76 0.77 12.47
C LEU A 490 -3.56 2.09 11.71
N MET A 491 -4.58 2.48 10.94
CA MET A 491 -4.59 3.71 10.15
C MET A 491 -5.52 4.72 10.82
N THR A 492 -4.98 5.86 11.27
CA THR A 492 -5.76 6.99 11.80
C THR A 492 -5.85 8.09 10.75
N PHE A 493 -7.08 8.49 10.43
CA PHE A 493 -7.41 9.45 9.38
C PHE A 493 -7.62 10.86 9.95
N HIS A 494 -7.65 11.86 9.07
CA HIS A 494 -8.01 13.22 9.48
C HIS A 494 -9.53 13.36 9.59
N GLU A 495 -10.29 12.75 8.67
CA GLU A 495 -11.74 12.85 8.61
C GLU A 495 -12.43 11.48 8.59
N ALA A 496 -13.66 11.46 9.11
CA ALA A 496 -14.46 10.23 9.17
C ALA A 496 -14.87 9.77 7.76
N ALA A 497 -15.02 10.71 6.83
CA ALA A 497 -15.34 10.45 5.42
C ALA A 497 -14.22 9.66 4.71
N GLU A 498 -12.96 10.01 4.94
CA GLU A 498 -11.80 9.31 4.35
C GLU A 498 -11.76 7.84 4.79
N ARG A 499 -11.89 7.61 6.11
CA ARG A 499 -11.93 6.30 6.73
C ARG A 499 -13.10 5.46 6.22
N THR A 500 -14.27 6.06 6.09
CA THR A 500 -15.46 5.39 5.53
C THR A 500 -15.28 5.08 4.04
N LYS A 501 -14.70 5.99 3.25
CA LYS A 501 -14.45 5.81 1.81
C LYS A 501 -13.54 4.61 1.54
N ILE A 502 -12.38 4.51 2.18
CA ILE A 502 -11.48 3.35 1.97
C ILE A 502 -12.13 2.04 2.45
N HIS A 503 -12.82 2.05 3.59
CA HIS A 503 -13.53 0.88 4.09
C HIS A 503 -14.58 0.39 3.08
N SER A 504 -15.46 1.26 2.60
CA SER A 504 -16.51 0.90 1.64
C SER A 504 -15.99 0.54 0.24
N ILE A 505 -14.79 1.01 -0.15
CA ILE A 505 -14.08 0.53 -1.35
C ILE A 505 -13.60 -0.92 -1.15
N LEU A 506 -12.96 -1.22 -0.01
CA LEU A 506 -12.53 -2.59 0.33
C LEU A 506 -13.72 -3.57 0.38
N LEU A 507 -14.87 -3.11 0.87
CA LEU A 507 -16.13 -3.86 0.89
C LEU A 507 -16.83 -3.96 -0.48
N GLY A 508 -16.34 -3.31 -1.54
CA GLY A 508 -16.97 -3.35 -2.88
C GLY A 508 -18.39 -2.74 -2.98
N MET A 509 -18.85 -2.05 -1.92
CA MET A 509 -20.27 -1.69 -1.73
C MET A 509 -20.68 -0.34 -2.34
N ILE A 510 -19.72 0.45 -2.81
CA ILE A 510 -19.97 1.75 -3.47
C ILE A 510 -20.09 1.53 -4.98
N PRO A 511 -21.14 2.06 -5.64
CA PRO A 511 -21.20 2.12 -7.10
C PRO A 511 -20.19 3.16 -7.64
N ARG A 512 -19.56 2.81 -8.75
CA ARG A 512 -18.63 3.65 -9.52
C ARG A 512 -19.40 4.54 -10.50
N GLU A 513 -18.66 5.41 -11.19
CA GLU A 513 -19.18 6.14 -12.34
C GLU A 513 -19.71 5.15 -13.39
N GLY A 514 -20.96 5.34 -13.84
CA GLY A 514 -21.67 4.41 -14.74
C GLY A 514 -22.33 3.20 -14.06
N GLU A 515 -22.15 2.98 -12.75
CA GLU A 515 -22.81 1.89 -12.02
C GLU A 515 -24.06 2.35 -11.26
N ILE A 516 -25.08 1.49 -11.23
CA ILE A 516 -26.33 1.67 -10.48
C ILE A 516 -26.38 0.61 -9.36
N LYS A 517 -26.79 1.03 -8.15
CA LYS A 517 -27.07 0.14 -7.03
C LYS A 517 -28.58 -0.06 -6.88
N SER A 518 -29.03 -1.30 -6.74
CA SER A 518 -30.42 -1.65 -6.42
C SER A 518 -30.84 -1.14 -5.02
N PRO A 519 -32.14 -1.10 -4.71
CA PRO A 519 -32.60 -1.09 -3.31
C PRO A 519 -31.95 -2.24 -2.51
N GLU A 520 -31.82 -2.05 -1.20
CA GLU A 520 -31.39 -3.12 -0.30
C GLU A 520 -32.59 -4.01 0.04
N PHE A 521 -32.51 -5.27 -0.36
CA PHE A 521 -33.49 -6.31 -0.06
C PHE A 521 -33.14 -6.97 1.27
N ALA A 522 -34.09 -7.08 2.19
CA ALA A 522 -33.87 -7.83 3.43
C ALA A 522 -33.80 -9.34 3.14
N ILE A 523 -32.93 -10.05 3.86
CA ILE A 523 -32.82 -11.51 3.79
C ILE A 523 -33.00 -12.14 5.17
N GLN A 524 -33.77 -13.23 5.23
CA GLN A 524 -33.95 -14.07 6.40
C GLN A 524 -32.76 -15.02 6.58
N SER A 525 -32.20 -15.54 5.49
CA SER A 525 -30.95 -16.30 5.56
C SER A 525 -30.13 -16.17 4.27
N TYR A 526 -28.82 -16.28 4.42
CA TYR A 526 -27.89 -16.45 3.31
C TYR A 526 -26.84 -17.50 3.68
N CYS A 527 -26.53 -18.42 2.76
CA CYS A 527 -25.42 -19.35 2.96
C CYS A 527 -24.68 -19.67 1.66
N ILE A 528 -23.39 -19.97 1.79
CA ILE A 528 -22.57 -20.54 0.72
C ILE A 528 -22.21 -21.97 1.12
N GLU A 529 -22.52 -22.91 0.24
CA GLU A 529 -22.24 -24.33 0.43
C GLU A 529 -21.67 -25.00 -0.81
N GLN A 530 -20.86 -26.03 -0.61
CA GLN A 530 -20.52 -26.97 -1.68
C GLN A 530 -21.70 -27.95 -1.81
N PRO A 531 -22.19 -28.21 -3.04
CA PRO A 531 -23.24 -29.20 -3.25
C PRO A 531 -22.78 -30.61 -2.82
N GLU A 532 -23.75 -31.50 -2.63
CA GLU A 532 -23.50 -32.93 -2.43
C GLU A 532 -22.68 -33.50 -3.60
N ASP A 533 -21.74 -34.38 -3.29
CA ASP A 533 -20.92 -35.08 -4.28
C ASP A 533 -21.34 -36.55 -4.31
N PRO A 534 -22.21 -36.96 -5.25
CA PRO A 534 -22.69 -38.34 -5.33
C PRO A 534 -21.61 -39.33 -5.79
N PHE A 535 -20.48 -38.87 -6.33
CA PHE A 535 -19.37 -39.77 -6.69
C PHE A 535 -18.54 -40.18 -5.46
N THR A 536 -18.37 -39.26 -4.49
CA THR A 536 -17.68 -39.56 -3.21
C THR A 536 -18.63 -39.86 -2.05
N GLY A 537 -19.94 -39.68 -2.23
CA GLY A 537 -20.95 -39.82 -1.18
C GLY A 537 -20.87 -38.74 -0.08
N GLN A 538 -20.22 -37.60 -0.37
CA GLN A 538 -20.06 -36.52 0.61
C GLN A 538 -21.31 -35.63 0.64
N PRO A 539 -21.96 -35.44 1.81
CA PRO A 539 -23.11 -34.55 1.94
C PRO A 539 -22.72 -33.09 1.68
N ALA A 540 -23.72 -32.27 1.35
CA ALA A 540 -23.51 -30.83 1.15
C ALA A 540 -22.87 -30.16 2.38
N VAL A 541 -21.83 -29.34 2.14
CA VAL A 541 -21.04 -28.71 3.21
C VAL A 541 -21.26 -27.20 3.19
N LYS A 542 -21.87 -26.67 4.26
CA LYS A 542 -22.02 -25.22 4.49
C LYS A 542 -20.70 -24.63 4.99
N TYR A 543 -20.16 -23.64 4.28
CA TYR A 543 -18.93 -22.95 4.65
C TYR A 543 -19.17 -21.57 5.27
N LEU A 544 -20.26 -20.91 4.86
CA LEU A 544 -20.67 -19.62 5.40
C LEU A 544 -22.18 -19.62 5.62
N GLN A 545 -22.64 -19.11 6.75
CA GLN A 545 -24.05 -18.90 7.04
C GLN A 545 -24.27 -17.58 7.77
N PHE A 546 -25.15 -16.76 7.22
CA PHE A 546 -25.64 -15.51 7.78
C PHE A 546 -27.13 -15.71 8.18
N PRO A 547 -27.50 -15.50 9.45
CA PRO A 547 -28.85 -15.79 9.97
C PRO A 547 -29.86 -14.65 9.77
N ALA A 548 -29.42 -13.52 9.24
CA ALA A 548 -30.20 -12.35 8.82
C ALA A 548 -29.25 -11.38 8.09
N GLY A 549 -29.78 -10.44 7.31
CA GLY A 549 -28.98 -9.39 6.68
C GLY A 549 -29.73 -8.60 5.62
N SER A 550 -28.98 -7.90 4.76
CA SER A 550 -29.48 -7.32 3.51
C SER A 550 -28.63 -7.74 2.33
N VAL A 551 -29.21 -7.71 1.12
CA VAL A 551 -28.50 -7.86 -0.14
C VAL A 551 -28.86 -6.72 -1.09
N SER A 552 -27.87 -6.25 -1.83
CA SER A 552 -28.06 -5.30 -2.93
C SER A 552 -27.23 -5.74 -4.13
N VAL A 553 -27.69 -5.40 -5.33
CA VAL A 553 -26.97 -5.67 -6.58
C VAL A 553 -26.42 -4.36 -7.10
N ILE A 554 -25.17 -4.36 -7.55
CA ILE A 554 -24.55 -3.24 -8.26
C ILE A 554 -24.13 -3.75 -9.63
N ASP A 555 -24.48 -3.01 -10.68
CA ASP A 555 -24.12 -3.31 -12.06
C ASP A 555 -24.02 -2.00 -12.88
N GLN A 556 -23.54 -2.05 -14.11
CA GLN A 556 -23.51 -0.92 -15.04
C GLN A 556 -24.91 -0.48 -15.49
N GLU A 557 -25.06 0.76 -15.96
CA GLU A 557 -26.28 1.23 -16.62
C GLU A 557 -26.38 0.68 -18.06
N HIS A 558 -27.45 -0.05 -18.36
CA HIS A 558 -27.62 -0.74 -19.64
C HIS A 558 -28.48 0.06 -20.62
N ALA A 559 -27.84 0.73 -21.57
CA ALA A 559 -28.52 1.46 -22.64
C ALA A 559 -28.91 0.57 -23.84
N TYR A 560 -27.98 -0.28 -24.31
CA TYR A 560 -28.20 -1.27 -25.37
C TYR A 560 -27.10 -2.35 -25.31
N VAL A 561 -27.42 -3.59 -25.70
CA VAL A 561 -26.53 -4.75 -25.56
C VAL A 561 -26.34 -5.41 -26.93
N GLU A 562 -25.21 -5.17 -27.60
CA GLU A 562 -25.00 -5.64 -28.98
C GLU A 562 -24.85 -7.18 -29.11
N HIS A 563 -24.41 -7.87 -28.06
CA HIS A 563 -24.10 -9.30 -28.12
C HIS A 563 -25.32 -10.24 -28.05
N GLY A 564 -26.55 -9.72 -27.97
CA GLY A 564 -27.78 -10.53 -28.06
C GLY A 564 -28.08 -11.45 -26.87
N TYR A 565 -27.31 -11.34 -25.78
CA TYR A 565 -27.61 -11.94 -24.47
C TYR A 565 -28.23 -10.88 -23.55
N GLY A 566 -28.74 -11.31 -22.40
CA GLY A 566 -29.25 -10.39 -21.37
C GLY A 566 -28.15 -9.44 -20.84
N PRO A 567 -28.53 -8.23 -20.36
CA PRO A 567 -27.59 -7.19 -19.95
C PRO A 567 -26.58 -7.61 -18.88
N THR A 568 -26.98 -8.50 -17.97
CA THR A 568 -26.15 -8.98 -16.86
C THR A 568 -25.08 -10.00 -17.28
N ILE A 569 -25.15 -10.53 -18.51
CA ILE A 569 -24.19 -11.50 -19.05
C ILE A 569 -22.99 -10.76 -19.64
N LEU A 570 -21.76 -11.25 -19.38
CA LEU A 570 -20.49 -10.59 -19.71
C LEU A 570 -20.24 -9.24 -18.99
N SER A 571 -21.08 -8.83 -18.02
CA SER A 571 -20.81 -7.64 -17.22
C SER A 571 -19.56 -7.80 -16.34
N GLU A 572 -18.63 -6.84 -16.43
CA GLU A 572 -17.47 -6.73 -15.53
C GLU A 572 -17.84 -6.14 -14.16
N HIS A 573 -19.02 -5.52 -14.07
CA HIS A 573 -19.46 -4.69 -12.94
C HIS A 573 -20.43 -5.40 -11.99
N LEU A 574 -21.21 -6.36 -12.51
CA LEU A 574 -22.28 -7.05 -11.79
C LEU A 574 -21.75 -7.74 -10.52
N ARG A 575 -22.33 -7.37 -9.37
CA ARG A 575 -22.00 -7.95 -8.07
C ARG A 575 -23.17 -7.90 -7.09
N ALA A 576 -23.35 -8.98 -6.35
CA ALA A 576 -24.23 -9.02 -5.19
C ALA A 576 -23.43 -8.70 -3.92
N PHE A 577 -23.80 -7.62 -3.23
CA PHE A 577 -23.25 -7.23 -1.93
C PHE A 577 -24.24 -7.63 -0.83
N VAL A 578 -23.86 -8.63 -0.03
CA VAL A 578 -24.59 -9.13 1.14
C VAL A 578 -23.96 -8.58 2.41
N ALA A 579 -24.74 -7.95 3.29
CA ALA A 579 -24.28 -7.35 4.54
C ALA A 579 -24.98 -7.95 5.77
N THR A 580 -24.23 -8.04 6.87
CA THR A 580 -24.70 -8.43 8.20
C THR A 580 -24.04 -7.56 9.28
N GLU A 581 -24.42 -7.75 10.53
CA GLU A 581 -23.84 -7.03 11.67
C GLU A 581 -22.32 -7.27 11.86
N TRP A 582 -21.82 -8.46 11.50
CA TRP A 582 -20.44 -8.90 11.81
C TRP A 582 -19.57 -9.16 10.57
N GLY A 583 -20.13 -9.07 9.37
CA GLY A 583 -19.38 -9.28 8.13
C GLY A 583 -20.21 -9.08 6.86
N SER A 584 -19.55 -9.15 5.71
CA SER A 584 -20.16 -9.00 4.39
C SER A 584 -19.54 -9.90 3.34
N VAL A 585 -20.30 -10.16 2.28
CA VAL A 585 -19.85 -10.86 1.07
C VAL A 585 -20.07 -9.95 -0.14
N THR A 586 -19.06 -9.77 -0.97
CA THR A 586 -19.21 -9.27 -2.34
C THR A 586 -18.97 -10.41 -3.31
N ASP A 587 -20.05 -10.91 -3.92
CA ASP A 587 -20.00 -11.94 -4.94
C ASP A 587 -20.10 -11.29 -6.31
N ARG A 588 -18.97 -11.19 -7.01
CA ARG A 588 -18.91 -10.66 -8.37
C ARG A 588 -19.40 -11.73 -9.33
N ILE A 589 -20.30 -11.35 -10.24
CA ILE A 589 -21.05 -12.27 -11.12
C ILE A 589 -20.50 -12.11 -12.55
N ASN A 590 -19.19 -12.24 -12.66
CA ASN A 590 -18.44 -12.05 -13.90
C ASN A 590 -18.50 -13.31 -14.78
N LEU A 591 -19.68 -13.53 -15.38
CA LEU A 591 -20.09 -14.77 -16.02
C LEU A 591 -20.19 -14.66 -17.54
N GLY A 592 -19.76 -15.72 -18.23
CA GLY A 592 -20.04 -15.92 -19.64
C GLY A 592 -21.44 -16.51 -19.89
N PRO A 593 -21.89 -16.53 -21.17
CA PRO A 593 -23.09 -17.24 -21.59
C PRO A 593 -23.12 -18.71 -21.12
N GLY A 594 -24.25 -19.15 -20.58
CA GLY A 594 -24.46 -20.51 -20.09
C GLY A 594 -24.06 -20.75 -18.63
N GLU A 595 -23.41 -19.78 -17.97
CA GLU A 595 -22.86 -19.96 -16.62
C GLU A 595 -23.80 -19.53 -15.49
N LEU A 596 -24.69 -18.56 -15.74
CA LEU A 596 -25.65 -18.09 -14.73
C LEU A 596 -26.80 -19.09 -14.57
N LYS A 597 -26.77 -19.83 -13.46
CA LYS A 597 -27.70 -20.93 -13.21
C LYS A 597 -28.49 -20.73 -11.91
N ILE A 598 -29.81 -20.72 -12.04
CA ILE A 598 -30.74 -20.45 -10.93
C ILE A 598 -31.53 -21.71 -10.55
N GLY A 599 -31.85 -21.81 -9.26
CA GLY A 599 -32.67 -22.87 -8.69
C GLY A 599 -33.70 -22.29 -7.74
N LEU A 600 -34.97 -22.70 -7.88
CA LEU A 600 -36.04 -22.30 -6.96
C LEU A 600 -36.47 -23.48 -6.10
N ASP A 601 -36.66 -23.24 -4.81
CA ASP A 601 -37.14 -24.27 -3.90
C ASP A 601 -38.64 -24.52 -4.10
N VAL A 602 -39.02 -25.80 -4.09
CA VAL A 602 -40.39 -26.31 -4.24
C VAL A 602 -41.09 -26.34 -2.87
N GLN A 603 -40.34 -26.41 -1.77
CA GLN A 603 -40.83 -26.39 -0.39
C GLN A 603 -40.91 -24.96 0.16
N SER A 604 -39.93 -24.09 -0.15
CA SER A 604 -39.92 -22.68 0.26
C SER A 604 -40.12 -21.73 -0.93
N LYS A 605 -41.25 -21.01 -0.93
CA LYS A 605 -41.58 -20.06 -2.01
C LYS A 605 -40.61 -18.86 -2.04
N THR A 606 -40.10 -18.43 -0.90
CA THR A 606 -39.20 -17.26 -0.80
C THR A 606 -37.71 -17.63 -0.81
N SER A 607 -37.37 -18.86 -1.21
CA SER A 607 -35.99 -19.32 -1.37
C SER A 607 -35.55 -19.39 -2.83
N MET A 608 -34.36 -18.86 -3.12
CA MET A 608 -33.66 -18.88 -4.40
C MET A 608 -32.21 -19.34 -4.20
N SER A 609 -31.69 -20.11 -5.15
CA SER A 609 -30.30 -20.57 -5.18
C SER A 609 -29.59 -20.16 -6.46
N LEU A 610 -28.34 -19.69 -6.34
CA LEU A 610 -27.43 -19.42 -7.46
C LEU A 610 -26.31 -20.47 -7.46
N PHE A 611 -26.22 -21.27 -8.52
CA PHE A 611 -25.07 -22.15 -8.75
C PHE A 611 -23.94 -21.35 -9.40
N ARG A 612 -22.70 -21.55 -8.96
CA ARG A 612 -21.50 -20.97 -9.58
C ARG A 612 -20.42 -22.02 -9.73
N SER A 613 -19.70 -21.94 -10.84
CA SER A 613 -18.39 -22.55 -11.05
C SER A 613 -17.37 -22.09 -9.99
N ALA A 614 -16.18 -22.69 -10.01
CA ALA A 614 -15.04 -22.21 -9.22
C ALA A 614 -14.72 -20.75 -9.56
N GLN A 615 -14.44 -19.91 -8.56
CA GLN A 615 -14.23 -18.47 -8.75
C GLN A 615 -13.12 -17.92 -7.82
N GLN A 616 -12.63 -16.71 -8.09
CA GLN A 616 -11.47 -16.10 -7.40
C GLN A 616 -11.71 -14.65 -6.94
N ASP A 617 -12.91 -14.12 -7.22
CA ASP A 617 -13.31 -12.72 -7.12
C ASP A 617 -14.40 -12.46 -6.05
N LEU A 618 -14.64 -13.46 -5.21
CA LEU A 618 -15.44 -13.36 -3.98
C LEU A 618 -14.65 -12.61 -2.89
N THR A 619 -15.16 -11.47 -2.42
CA THR A 619 -14.57 -10.76 -1.27
C THR A 619 -15.40 -11.01 -0.02
N LEU A 620 -14.80 -11.66 0.99
CA LEU A 620 -15.34 -11.73 2.35
C LEU A 620 -14.72 -10.63 3.21
N SER A 621 -15.51 -10.02 4.09
CA SER A 621 -15.01 -9.06 5.09
C SER A 621 -15.64 -9.33 6.45
N LEU A 622 -14.87 -9.15 7.52
CA LEU A 622 -15.24 -9.55 8.89
C LEU A 622 -14.87 -8.45 9.89
N ALA A 623 -15.82 -8.11 10.78
CA ALA A 623 -15.57 -7.20 11.89
C ALA A 623 -14.85 -7.94 13.04
N ASP A 624 -13.58 -7.61 13.24
CA ASP A 624 -12.64 -8.29 14.15
C ASP A 624 -13.15 -8.46 15.58
N ASN A 625 -13.92 -7.49 16.08
CA ASN A 625 -14.48 -7.47 17.43
C ASN A 625 -15.83 -8.22 17.57
N LEU A 626 -16.40 -8.74 16.48
CA LEU A 626 -17.70 -9.44 16.46
C LEU A 626 -17.58 -10.91 16.02
N ILE A 627 -16.38 -11.36 15.65
CA ILE A 627 -16.12 -12.74 15.22
C ILE A 627 -15.33 -13.53 16.28
N ARG A 628 -15.36 -14.86 16.15
CA ARG A 628 -14.44 -15.75 16.89
C ARG A 628 -13.07 -15.78 16.21
N PRO A 629 -11.94 -15.87 16.96
CA PRO A 629 -10.59 -15.83 16.37
C PRO A 629 -10.35 -16.88 15.26
N GLU A 630 -10.96 -18.05 15.38
CA GLU A 630 -10.77 -19.18 14.47
C GLU A 630 -11.51 -18.99 13.13
N LEU A 631 -12.56 -18.16 13.10
CA LEU A 631 -13.46 -18.02 11.95
C LEU A 631 -12.72 -17.47 10.72
N ALA A 632 -11.80 -16.53 10.92
CA ALA A 632 -11.01 -15.97 9.82
C ALA A 632 -10.16 -17.05 9.13
N GLY A 633 -9.51 -17.92 9.90
CA GLY A 633 -8.72 -19.04 9.35
C GLY A 633 -9.57 -20.10 8.65
N GLN A 634 -10.75 -20.42 9.20
CA GLN A 634 -11.72 -21.31 8.55
C GLN A 634 -12.20 -20.75 7.21
N LEU A 635 -12.46 -19.43 7.14
CA LEU A 635 -12.92 -18.77 5.93
C LEU A 635 -11.81 -18.58 4.87
N THR A 636 -10.53 -18.46 5.27
CA THR A 636 -9.40 -18.58 4.33
C THR A 636 -9.39 -19.96 3.66
N GLY A 637 -9.47 -21.05 4.44
CA GLY A 637 -9.52 -22.41 3.88
C GLY A 637 -10.79 -22.71 3.07
N PHE A 638 -11.87 -21.95 3.25
CA PHE A 638 -13.03 -21.95 2.35
C PHE A 638 -12.74 -21.22 1.03
N LEU A 639 -12.15 -20.02 1.09
CA LEU A 639 -11.80 -19.24 -0.11
C LEU A 639 -10.81 -19.98 -1.00
N GLU A 640 -9.87 -20.72 -0.43
CA GLU A 640 -8.98 -21.63 -1.17
C GLU A 640 -9.75 -22.74 -1.92
N LYS A 641 -10.75 -23.36 -1.28
CA LYS A 641 -11.59 -24.39 -1.93
C LYS A 641 -12.48 -23.82 -3.03
N LEU A 642 -12.95 -22.59 -2.85
CA LEU A 642 -13.82 -21.87 -3.77
C LEU A 642 -13.13 -21.58 -5.12
N THR A 643 -11.78 -21.57 -5.18
CA THR A 643 -11.04 -21.43 -6.45
C THR A 643 -10.96 -22.73 -7.27
N ALA A 644 -11.43 -23.87 -6.75
CA ALA A 644 -11.32 -25.18 -7.40
C ALA A 644 -12.64 -25.96 -7.46
N LYS A 645 -13.62 -25.67 -6.60
CA LYS A 645 -14.91 -26.38 -6.54
C LYS A 645 -16.09 -25.47 -6.89
N PRO A 646 -17.14 -26.00 -7.55
CA PRO A 646 -18.41 -25.30 -7.67
C PRO A 646 -19.09 -25.15 -6.30
N MET A 647 -19.89 -24.09 -6.17
CA MET A 647 -20.52 -23.69 -4.92
C MET A 647 -21.95 -23.18 -5.22
N VAL A 648 -22.85 -23.30 -4.25
CA VAL A 648 -24.22 -22.79 -4.30
C VAL A 648 -24.37 -21.66 -3.28
N ARG A 649 -24.91 -20.52 -3.70
CA ARG A 649 -25.40 -19.47 -2.79
C ARG A 649 -26.89 -19.66 -2.62
N ARG A 650 -27.38 -19.79 -1.39
CA ARG A 650 -28.82 -19.78 -1.09
C ARG A 650 -29.20 -18.45 -0.46
N PHE A 651 -30.33 -17.91 -0.88
CA PHE A 651 -30.94 -16.69 -0.38
C PHE A 651 -32.38 -16.99 0.02
N GLU A 652 -32.78 -16.58 1.22
CA GLU A 652 -34.15 -16.69 1.71
C GLU A 652 -34.67 -15.29 2.03
N PHE A 653 -35.78 -14.91 1.41
CA PHE A 653 -36.35 -13.58 1.50
C PHE A 653 -37.60 -13.56 2.40
N PRO A 654 -37.93 -12.42 3.04
CA PRO A 654 -39.18 -12.26 3.76
C PRO A 654 -40.42 -12.31 2.85
N THR A 655 -40.28 -11.90 1.58
CA THR A 655 -41.40 -11.85 0.63
C THR A 655 -41.03 -12.37 -0.75
N MET A 656 -42.04 -12.77 -1.52
CA MET A 656 -41.90 -13.10 -2.95
C MET A 656 -41.43 -11.91 -3.78
N GLN A 657 -41.88 -10.70 -3.41
CA GLN A 657 -41.57 -9.47 -4.14
C GLN A 657 -40.07 -9.15 -4.06
N ASP A 658 -39.45 -9.33 -2.88
CA ASP A 658 -38.02 -9.14 -2.70
C ASP A 658 -37.21 -10.18 -3.48
N LEU A 659 -37.65 -11.45 -3.48
CA LEU A 659 -37.04 -12.51 -4.29
C LEU A 659 -37.11 -12.18 -5.78
N HIS A 660 -38.28 -11.79 -6.30
CA HIS A 660 -38.46 -11.45 -7.73
C HIS A 660 -37.69 -10.19 -8.14
N ALA A 661 -37.57 -9.21 -7.25
CA ALA A 661 -36.77 -8.01 -7.49
C ALA A 661 -35.26 -8.31 -7.49
N PHE A 662 -34.78 -9.18 -6.59
CA PHE A 662 -33.41 -9.65 -6.58
C PHE A 662 -33.08 -10.53 -7.80
N GLU A 663 -33.96 -11.47 -8.16
CA GLU A 663 -33.84 -12.30 -9.35
C GLU A 663 -33.73 -11.43 -10.61
N ALA A 664 -34.61 -10.44 -10.76
CA ALA A 664 -34.55 -9.49 -11.88
C ALA A 664 -33.26 -8.66 -11.89
N ALA A 665 -32.75 -8.26 -10.72
CA ALA A 665 -31.51 -7.50 -10.63
C ALA A 665 -30.25 -8.33 -10.98
N VAL A 666 -30.23 -9.64 -10.69
CA VAL A 666 -29.10 -10.52 -11.01
C VAL A 666 -29.17 -11.11 -12.43
N THR A 667 -30.38 -11.36 -12.95
CA THR A 667 -30.58 -12.06 -14.23
C THR A 667 -31.01 -11.16 -15.38
N GLY A 668 -31.53 -9.96 -15.08
CA GLY A 668 -32.22 -9.11 -16.06
C GLY A 668 -33.57 -9.67 -16.54
N PHE A 669 -34.12 -10.73 -15.92
CA PHE A 669 -35.43 -11.30 -16.24
C PHE A 669 -36.49 -10.85 -15.22
N GLN A 670 -37.57 -10.25 -15.70
CA GLN A 670 -38.73 -9.90 -14.88
C GLN A 670 -39.63 -11.12 -14.69
N VAL A 671 -39.94 -11.47 -13.44
CA VAL A 671 -40.93 -12.48 -13.10
C VAL A 671 -42.34 -11.96 -13.39
N LEU A 672 -43.10 -12.69 -14.22
CA LEU A 672 -44.51 -12.40 -14.56
C LEU A 672 -45.49 -13.28 -13.78
N TYR A 673 -45.06 -14.49 -13.38
CA TYR A 673 -45.83 -15.43 -12.57
C TYR A 673 -44.87 -16.32 -11.79
N ASP A 674 -45.22 -16.68 -10.56
CA ASP A 674 -44.56 -17.70 -9.74
C ASP A 674 -45.62 -18.38 -8.88
N GLY A 675 -45.72 -19.71 -8.94
CA GLY A 675 -46.71 -20.44 -8.17
C GLY A 675 -46.59 -21.96 -8.24
N MET A 676 -47.29 -22.63 -7.33
CA MET A 676 -47.28 -24.09 -7.23
C MET A 676 -48.34 -24.72 -8.12
N ALA A 677 -47.93 -25.65 -8.97
CA ALA A 677 -48.78 -26.57 -9.71
C ALA A 677 -48.89 -27.91 -8.98
N THR A 678 -50.10 -28.45 -9.01
CA THR A 678 -50.53 -29.71 -8.38
C THR A 678 -50.41 -30.94 -9.28
N SER A 679 -50.09 -30.71 -10.55
CA SER A 679 -49.28 -31.65 -11.33
C SER A 679 -48.65 -30.93 -12.51
N PHE A 680 -47.50 -31.45 -12.94
CA PHE A 680 -46.89 -31.14 -14.22
C PHE A 680 -46.75 -32.44 -15.01
N THR A 681 -47.27 -32.47 -16.23
CA THR A 681 -47.33 -33.68 -17.06
C THR A 681 -46.67 -33.45 -18.42
N ILE A 682 -45.88 -34.43 -18.85
CA ILE A 682 -45.35 -34.55 -20.22
C ILE A 682 -46.01 -35.76 -20.88
N SER A 683 -46.78 -35.54 -21.95
CA SER A 683 -47.49 -36.60 -22.68
C SER A 683 -46.66 -37.07 -23.87
N ARG A 684 -45.68 -37.96 -23.63
CA ARG A 684 -44.70 -38.38 -24.64
C ARG A 684 -45.30 -39.24 -25.75
N ARG A 685 -45.14 -38.82 -27.01
CA ARG A 685 -45.47 -39.60 -28.23
C ARG A 685 -44.41 -40.67 -28.48
N ARG A 686 -44.81 -41.93 -28.72
CA ARG A 686 -43.88 -42.99 -29.15
C ARG A 686 -43.83 -43.07 -30.67
N SER A 687 -42.63 -43.03 -31.26
CA SER A 687 -42.41 -42.87 -32.71
C SER A 687 -42.91 -44.00 -33.64
N MET A 688 -43.57 -45.03 -33.12
CA MET A 688 -44.15 -46.14 -33.91
C MET A 688 -45.49 -46.68 -33.39
N VAL A 689 -46.07 -46.12 -32.31
CA VAL A 689 -47.35 -46.60 -31.75
C VAL A 689 -48.14 -45.44 -31.15
N PRO A 690 -49.46 -45.29 -31.40
CA PRO A 690 -50.30 -44.23 -30.84
C PRO A 690 -50.64 -44.49 -29.34
N ILE A 691 -49.61 -44.71 -28.51
CA ILE A 691 -49.69 -44.85 -27.06
C ILE A 691 -48.82 -43.77 -26.44
N TYR A 692 -49.47 -42.80 -25.78
CA TYR A 692 -48.80 -41.75 -25.02
C TYR A 692 -48.21 -42.34 -23.72
N LYS A 693 -46.92 -42.12 -23.47
CA LYS A 693 -46.33 -42.37 -22.14
C LYS A 693 -46.43 -41.08 -21.33
N LYS A 694 -47.40 -41.02 -20.41
CA LYS A 694 -47.52 -39.92 -19.44
C LYS A 694 -46.34 -39.96 -18.47
N TRP A 695 -45.56 -38.89 -18.39
CA TRP A 695 -44.65 -38.61 -17.28
C TRP A 695 -45.32 -37.53 -16.43
N GLU A 696 -45.34 -37.67 -15.11
CA GLU A 696 -46.04 -36.76 -14.21
C GLU A 696 -45.22 -36.51 -12.94
N ALA A 697 -45.11 -35.24 -12.54
CA ALA A 697 -44.71 -34.79 -11.21
C ALA A 697 -45.98 -34.36 -10.46
N ALA A 698 -46.15 -34.78 -9.20
CA ALA A 698 -47.31 -34.37 -8.40
C ALA A 698 -47.14 -32.98 -7.77
N LEU A 699 -45.90 -32.48 -7.65
CA LEU A 699 -45.63 -31.11 -7.21
C LEU A 699 -44.59 -30.43 -8.10
N ALA A 700 -44.93 -29.26 -8.63
CA ALA A 700 -44.00 -28.42 -9.37
C ALA A 700 -44.15 -26.95 -8.99
N ARG A 701 -43.04 -26.23 -8.75
CA ARG A 701 -43.02 -24.78 -8.76
C ARG A 701 -42.81 -24.32 -10.20
N VAL A 702 -43.72 -23.46 -10.68
CA VAL A 702 -43.73 -22.98 -12.05
C VAL A 702 -43.59 -21.47 -12.05
N GLN A 703 -42.65 -20.97 -12.86
CA GLN A 703 -42.39 -19.54 -13.02
C GLN A 703 -42.47 -19.16 -14.49
N ILE A 704 -43.03 -17.99 -14.80
CA ILE A 704 -42.94 -17.36 -16.12
C ILE A 704 -42.09 -16.11 -15.97
N VAL A 705 -41.03 -16.01 -16.77
CA VAL A 705 -40.08 -14.89 -16.73
C VAL A 705 -39.95 -14.24 -18.11
N ARG A 706 -39.63 -12.94 -18.15
CA ARG A 706 -39.51 -12.16 -19.38
C ARG A 706 -38.30 -11.25 -19.37
N GLN A 707 -37.54 -11.28 -20.46
CA GLN A 707 -36.52 -10.29 -20.81
C GLN A 707 -36.81 -9.78 -22.22
N GLU A 708 -37.05 -8.48 -22.35
CA GLU A 708 -37.53 -7.86 -23.59
C GLU A 708 -38.72 -8.61 -24.25
N LYS A 709 -38.46 -9.28 -25.38
CA LYS A 709 -39.42 -10.08 -26.17
C LYS A 709 -39.33 -11.58 -25.86
N VAL A 710 -38.31 -12.03 -25.13
CA VAL A 710 -38.12 -13.43 -24.75
C VAL A 710 -38.94 -13.71 -23.50
N VAL A 711 -39.91 -14.62 -23.60
CA VAL A 711 -40.65 -15.15 -22.45
C VAL A 711 -40.24 -16.61 -22.26
N GLN A 712 -39.93 -17.01 -21.04
CA GLN A 712 -39.57 -18.39 -20.71
C GLN A 712 -40.46 -18.94 -19.61
N MET A 713 -40.66 -20.25 -19.66
CA MET A 713 -41.26 -21.02 -18.58
C MET A 713 -40.16 -21.82 -17.87
N LEU A 714 -40.10 -21.70 -16.55
CA LEU A 714 -39.27 -22.51 -15.68
C LEU A 714 -40.19 -23.46 -14.89
N ALA A 715 -39.77 -24.71 -14.71
CA ALA A 715 -40.44 -25.67 -13.86
C ALA A 715 -39.41 -26.38 -12.98
N PHE A 716 -39.65 -26.39 -11.66
CA PHE A 716 -38.87 -27.09 -10.65
C PHE A 716 -39.75 -28.14 -9.99
N PHE A 717 -39.28 -29.38 -9.90
CA PHE A 717 -40.09 -30.54 -9.52
C PHE A 717 -39.75 -31.06 -8.12
N GLY A 718 -40.76 -31.34 -7.31
CA GLY A 718 -40.56 -31.89 -5.97
C GLY A 718 -40.35 -33.41 -5.94
N ASP A 719 -40.96 -34.13 -6.89
CA ASP A 719 -41.11 -35.59 -6.83
C ASP A 719 -40.95 -36.29 -8.20
N PHE A 720 -40.18 -35.71 -9.12
CA PHE A 720 -40.10 -36.20 -10.50
C PHE A 720 -38.90 -37.11 -10.77
N GLN A 721 -39.18 -38.32 -11.28
CA GLN A 721 -38.15 -39.36 -11.48
C GLN A 721 -37.20 -39.10 -12.66
N HIS A 722 -37.53 -38.16 -13.55
CA HIS A 722 -36.79 -37.91 -14.80
C HIS A 722 -35.88 -36.69 -14.76
N GLY A 723 -35.99 -35.84 -13.73
CA GLY A 723 -35.13 -34.66 -13.53
C GLY A 723 -35.75 -33.71 -12.51
N THR A 724 -34.96 -32.75 -12.03
CA THR A 724 -35.38 -31.83 -10.95
C THR A 724 -35.84 -30.47 -11.45
N CYS A 725 -35.44 -30.06 -12.66
CA CYS A 725 -35.96 -28.85 -13.31
C CYS A 725 -35.92 -28.90 -14.84
N MET A 726 -36.56 -27.93 -15.48
CA MET A 726 -36.42 -27.61 -16.92
C MET A 726 -36.79 -26.15 -17.19
N ASN A 727 -36.24 -25.59 -18.28
CA ASN A 727 -36.70 -24.32 -18.85
C ASN A 727 -36.83 -24.39 -20.38
N PHE A 728 -37.70 -23.56 -20.94
CA PHE A 728 -37.87 -23.40 -22.38
C PHE A 728 -38.54 -22.06 -22.74
N VAL A 729 -38.35 -21.61 -23.97
CA VAL A 729 -38.90 -20.35 -24.50
C VAL A 729 -40.35 -20.55 -24.94
N LEU A 730 -41.25 -19.68 -24.48
CA LEU A 730 -42.63 -19.58 -24.93
C LEU A 730 -42.77 -18.52 -26.03
N LYS A 731 -43.58 -18.80 -27.05
CA LYS A 731 -43.87 -17.90 -28.17
C LYS A 731 -45.36 -17.58 -28.24
N GLY A 732 -45.70 -16.40 -28.73
CA GLY A 732 -47.10 -16.01 -28.95
C GLY A 732 -47.84 -16.85 -30.00
N THR A 733 -47.10 -17.64 -30.78
CA THR A 733 -47.62 -18.64 -31.74
C THR A 733 -47.99 -19.99 -31.11
N ASP A 734 -47.62 -20.23 -29.85
CA ASP A 734 -47.79 -21.54 -29.22
C ASP A 734 -49.27 -21.80 -28.89
N ILE A 735 -49.73 -23.04 -29.13
CA ILE A 735 -51.13 -23.42 -28.96
C ILE A 735 -51.37 -23.84 -27.52
N MET A 736 -52.22 -23.07 -26.82
CA MET A 736 -52.54 -23.28 -25.41
C MET A 736 -54.05 -23.50 -25.24
N GLU A 737 -54.42 -24.59 -24.56
CA GLU A 737 -55.82 -24.95 -24.28
C GLU A 737 -56.06 -24.98 -22.76
N SER A 738 -57.06 -24.23 -22.30
CA SER A 738 -57.52 -24.25 -20.90
C SER A 738 -58.54 -25.36 -20.69
N PHE A 739 -58.40 -26.18 -19.66
CA PHE A 739 -59.39 -27.19 -19.29
C PHE A 739 -59.75 -27.13 -17.80
N GLY A 740 -60.85 -27.80 -17.45
CA GLY A 740 -61.26 -28.04 -16.07
C GLY A 740 -61.99 -29.37 -15.99
N ARG A 741 -61.60 -30.24 -15.05
CA ARG A 741 -62.24 -31.54 -14.83
C ARG A 741 -62.07 -31.97 -13.38
N SER A 742 -63.15 -32.47 -12.77
CA SER A 742 -63.13 -33.04 -11.41
C SER A 742 -62.48 -32.15 -10.34
N GLY A 743 -62.76 -30.84 -10.37
CA GLY A 743 -62.19 -29.86 -9.43
C GLY A 743 -60.75 -29.44 -9.70
N LYS A 744 -60.09 -30.00 -10.72
CA LYS A 744 -58.75 -29.59 -11.17
C LYS A 744 -58.84 -28.66 -12.38
N PHE A 745 -58.04 -27.60 -12.38
CA PHE A 745 -58.02 -26.56 -13.41
C PHE A 745 -56.64 -26.52 -14.06
N GLY A 746 -56.54 -26.61 -15.39
CA GLY A 746 -55.23 -26.71 -16.03
C GLY A 746 -55.12 -26.02 -17.38
N ILE A 747 -53.88 -25.91 -17.85
CA ILE A 747 -53.54 -25.44 -19.19
C ILE A 747 -52.67 -26.52 -19.85
N ARG A 748 -53.05 -26.91 -21.06
CA ARG A 748 -52.27 -27.79 -21.94
C ARG A 748 -51.59 -26.93 -23.01
N MET A 749 -50.27 -27.05 -23.11
CA MET A 749 -49.48 -26.52 -24.21
C MET A 749 -49.33 -27.66 -25.22
N VAL A 750 -49.91 -27.48 -26.40
CA VAL A 750 -49.96 -28.50 -27.46
C VAL A 750 -48.69 -28.40 -28.29
N ASP A 751 -48.02 -29.53 -28.54
CA ASP A 751 -46.79 -29.59 -29.34
C ASP A 751 -45.65 -28.67 -28.81
N ALA A 752 -45.48 -28.61 -27.49
CA ALA A 752 -44.52 -27.72 -26.85
C ALA A 752 -43.07 -28.12 -27.21
N LYS A 753 -42.20 -27.13 -27.36
CA LYS A 753 -40.81 -27.31 -27.79
C LYS A 753 -39.83 -27.07 -26.64
N PHE A 754 -39.22 -28.14 -26.14
CA PHE A 754 -38.39 -28.11 -24.93
C PHE A 754 -37.30 -29.19 -24.98
N ALA A 755 -36.36 -29.13 -24.04
CA ALA A 755 -35.43 -30.23 -23.73
C ALA A 755 -35.97 -31.04 -22.55
N LEU A 756 -35.86 -32.37 -22.58
CA LEU A 756 -36.30 -33.20 -21.45
C LEU A 756 -35.58 -32.79 -20.16
N PRO A 757 -36.27 -32.78 -19.01
CA PRO A 757 -35.62 -32.78 -17.70
C PRO A 757 -34.53 -33.85 -17.65
N LYS A 758 -33.38 -33.50 -17.11
CA LYS A 758 -32.24 -34.40 -16.93
C LYS A 758 -32.16 -34.85 -15.49
N LYS A 759 -31.97 -36.16 -15.30
CA LYS A 759 -31.48 -36.73 -14.05
C LYS A 759 -30.04 -37.16 -14.29
N ASP A 760 -29.12 -36.31 -13.84
CA ASP A 760 -27.68 -36.50 -13.92
C ASP A 760 -27.14 -36.52 -12.49
N ASP A 761 -26.07 -37.27 -12.24
CA ASP A 761 -25.35 -37.25 -10.96
C ASP A 761 -24.58 -35.93 -10.79
N ASN A 762 -24.41 -35.15 -11.86
CA ASN A 762 -23.87 -33.79 -11.79
C ASN A 762 -24.85 -32.82 -11.06
N PRO A 763 -24.45 -32.19 -9.93
CA PRO A 763 -25.30 -31.26 -9.18
C PRO A 763 -25.80 -30.05 -9.98
N VAL A 764 -25.13 -29.71 -11.09
CA VAL A 764 -25.54 -28.68 -12.07
C VAL A 764 -26.95 -28.94 -12.62
N SER A 765 -27.38 -30.20 -12.72
CA SER A 765 -28.69 -30.58 -13.28
C SER A 765 -29.90 -30.09 -12.49
N ASN A 766 -29.68 -29.61 -11.25
CA ASN A 766 -30.71 -29.03 -10.38
C ASN A 766 -30.97 -27.52 -10.63
N PHE A 767 -30.35 -26.94 -11.66
CA PHE A 767 -30.42 -25.52 -11.95
C PHE A 767 -30.66 -25.27 -13.44
N VAL A 768 -31.40 -24.19 -13.76
CA VAL A 768 -31.69 -23.76 -15.13
C VAL A 768 -30.88 -22.52 -15.51
N CYS A 769 -30.53 -22.39 -16.78
CA CYS A 769 -29.84 -21.24 -17.36
C CYS A 769 -30.82 -20.41 -18.21
N LEU A 770 -30.94 -19.11 -17.92
CA LEU A 770 -31.92 -18.24 -18.58
C LEU A 770 -31.40 -17.63 -19.88
N ASP A 771 -30.10 -17.33 -19.96
CA ASP A 771 -29.46 -16.69 -21.11
C ASP A 771 -29.13 -17.67 -22.25
N MET A 772 -28.88 -18.94 -21.94
CA MET A 772 -28.78 -20.04 -22.91
C MET A 772 -29.68 -21.23 -22.52
N PRO A 773 -31.00 -21.17 -22.81
CA PRO A 773 -31.90 -22.31 -22.67
C PRO A 773 -31.43 -23.52 -23.50
N GLU A 774 -31.69 -24.73 -23.00
CA GLU A 774 -31.31 -25.94 -23.72
C GLU A 774 -32.03 -26.05 -25.08
N TYR A 775 -31.31 -26.57 -26.09
CA TYR A 775 -31.86 -26.70 -27.43
C TYR A 775 -33.08 -27.64 -27.44
N PRO A 776 -34.25 -27.21 -27.97
CA PRO A 776 -35.47 -28.00 -27.90
C PRO A 776 -35.44 -29.15 -28.90
N ILE A 777 -35.28 -30.37 -28.40
CA ILE A 777 -35.26 -31.62 -29.19
C ILE A 777 -36.64 -32.30 -29.19
N GLU A 778 -37.50 -31.98 -28.22
CA GLU A 778 -38.81 -32.63 -28.03
C GLU A 778 -39.99 -31.82 -28.54
N HIS A 779 -41.04 -32.54 -28.96
CA HIS A 779 -42.31 -32.03 -29.49
C HIS A 779 -43.49 -32.81 -28.89
N ASP A 780 -43.76 -32.56 -27.62
CA ASP A 780 -44.74 -33.30 -26.81
C ASP A 780 -45.74 -32.33 -26.13
N ASP A 781 -46.93 -32.82 -25.80
CA ASP A 781 -47.93 -32.02 -25.08
C ASP A 781 -47.52 -31.87 -23.60
N LEU A 782 -47.40 -30.63 -23.12
CA LEU A 782 -47.19 -30.31 -21.70
C LEU A 782 -48.51 -29.91 -21.04
N THR A 783 -48.72 -30.29 -19.79
CA THR A 783 -49.94 -29.97 -19.04
C THR A 783 -49.61 -29.56 -17.61
N VAL A 784 -50.07 -28.36 -17.23
CA VAL A 784 -49.91 -27.79 -15.89
C VAL A 784 -51.28 -27.73 -15.21
N THR A 785 -51.39 -28.26 -13.99
CA THR A 785 -52.66 -28.41 -13.27
C THR A 785 -52.63 -27.75 -11.90
N PHE A 786 -53.72 -27.06 -11.53
CA PHE A 786 -53.89 -26.33 -10.28
C PHE A 786 -55.16 -26.77 -9.54
N ASP A 787 -55.20 -26.58 -8.22
CA ASP A 787 -56.39 -26.80 -7.38
C ASP A 787 -57.46 -25.72 -7.54
N THR A 788 -57.07 -24.49 -7.93
CA THR A 788 -58.00 -23.36 -8.00
C THR A 788 -58.05 -22.74 -9.39
N GLU A 789 -59.24 -22.28 -9.77
CA GLU A 789 -59.44 -21.51 -11.00
C GLU A 789 -58.64 -20.20 -10.98
N ALA A 790 -58.48 -19.57 -9.81
CA ALA A 790 -57.70 -18.34 -9.63
C ALA A 790 -56.20 -18.55 -9.93
N SER A 791 -55.62 -19.67 -9.49
CA SER A 791 -54.24 -20.05 -9.84
C SER A 791 -54.08 -20.26 -11.34
N ARG A 792 -55.00 -21.00 -11.98
CA ARG A 792 -55.01 -21.18 -13.44
C ARG A 792 -55.19 -19.85 -14.18
N ALA A 793 -56.03 -18.94 -13.68
CA ALA A 793 -56.28 -17.63 -14.28
C ALA A 793 -55.04 -16.72 -14.20
N SER A 794 -54.36 -16.70 -13.06
CA SER A 794 -53.10 -15.96 -12.87
C SER A 794 -52.00 -16.50 -13.77
N PHE A 795 -51.86 -17.82 -13.87
CA PHE A 795 -50.92 -18.47 -14.80
C PHE A 795 -51.26 -18.13 -16.26
N LYS A 796 -52.55 -18.24 -16.66
CA LYS A 796 -53.04 -17.86 -17.99
C LYS A 796 -52.70 -16.41 -18.36
N ALA A 797 -52.77 -15.48 -17.41
CA ALA A 797 -52.52 -14.06 -17.65
C ALA A 797 -51.04 -13.73 -17.96
N ALA A 798 -50.10 -14.58 -17.56
CA ALA A 798 -48.67 -14.39 -17.80
C ALA A 798 -48.16 -15.02 -19.12
N LEU A 799 -48.98 -15.82 -19.81
CA LEU A 799 -48.58 -16.53 -21.03
C LEU A 799 -48.63 -15.58 -22.26
N PRO A 800 -47.68 -15.69 -23.21
CA PRO A 800 -47.56 -14.75 -24.34
C PRO A 800 -48.57 -14.99 -25.48
N GLY A 801 -49.46 -15.98 -25.37
CA GLY A 801 -50.35 -16.44 -26.44
C GLY A 801 -51.82 -16.60 -26.00
N SER A 802 -52.73 -16.70 -26.98
CA SER A 802 -54.17 -16.83 -26.69
C SER A 802 -54.52 -18.22 -26.17
N VAL A 803 -54.85 -18.36 -24.88
CA VAL A 803 -55.33 -19.63 -24.32
C VAL A 803 -56.80 -19.87 -24.67
N ARG A 804 -57.05 -20.81 -25.59
CA ARG A 804 -58.37 -21.19 -26.12
C ARG A 804 -59.08 -22.20 -25.20
N GLU A 805 -60.38 -22.41 -25.38
CA GLU A 805 -61.03 -23.62 -24.86
C GLU A 805 -60.61 -24.85 -25.68
N PRO A 806 -60.68 -26.07 -25.13
CA PRO A 806 -60.26 -27.27 -25.83
C PRO A 806 -61.19 -27.51 -27.01
N SER A 807 -60.62 -27.82 -28.17
CA SER A 807 -61.40 -27.98 -29.41
C SER A 807 -62.40 -29.13 -29.28
N ARG A 808 -63.69 -28.80 -29.06
CA ARG A 808 -64.80 -29.79 -28.97
C ARG A 808 -65.19 -30.37 -30.34
N MET A 809 -64.23 -30.73 -31.18
CA MET A 809 -64.50 -31.66 -32.27
C MET A 809 -64.70 -33.04 -31.66
N GLY A 810 -65.98 -33.43 -31.57
CA GLY A 810 -66.35 -34.76 -31.11
C GLY A 810 -65.65 -35.82 -31.96
N SER A 811 -65.18 -36.88 -31.31
CA SER A 811 -64.58 -38.03 -31.98
C SER A 811 -65.57 -38.64 -32.97
N ILE A 812 -65.44 -38.30 -34.26
CA ILE A 812 -66.09 -39.03 -35.34
C ILE A 812 -65.36 -40.37 -35.46
N ARG A 813 -65.79 -41.34 -34.65
CA ARG A 813 -65.49 -42.74 -34.87
C ARG A 813 -66.26 -43.20 -36.11
N ARG A 814 -65.54 -43.74 -37.08
CA ARG A 814 -65.93 -44.97 -37.78
C ARG A 814 -64.76 -45.93 -37.68
#